data_AF-A0A6A5K9V0-F1
#
_entry.id   AF-A0A6A5K9V0-F1
#
_cell.length_a   1.000
_cell.length_b   1.000
_cell.length_c   1.000
_cell.angle_alpha   90.00
_cell.angle_beta   90.00
_cell.angle_gamma   90.00
#
_symmetry.space_group_name_H-M   'P 1'
#
loop_
_entity.id
_entity.type
_entity.pdbx_description
1 polymer ?
#
loop_
_entity_poly.entity_id
_entity_poly.type
_entity_poly.pdbx_seq_one_letter_code
_entity_poly.pdbx_strand_id
1 'polypeptide(L)'
;MQQHKRVLQEAKKRQGQRPHDRKNKDTMLVEFMMTSMATVARSGSKNTQLVHSSFVPPAYPPCTTSLDDLTPIRIEDLRLEKHHRGRYMLLRAITPPNRMTGILVLVEDEAGEVSLLQLYQQEGEASRAATDVVDKHSILVVKEPFFKTTASGDYSLRVDHLSDIEFLDNGDARVPRLWQPRIMETGQSADALKLEGNALMREGKYWRAINKYSSALVHSAMPQEVKVIKRNRSLAYLKTSQYDAALSDTGFPDFGEETSDKALFRAAEALYHLTRYEECRQTLEKLCKLFPTNQEAVAALARAQRRCDENSTGQFDFKLLQAEAKKHRPPHLDHATYTGPVEVRKVKGKGRGLFATQAMKAGDLVLCEKAFSHAHVDDEKESNASLTLLMNVETEKGFMGGQADLIQLITQKLYKNPSIASGFTDLYHGAYEGVNTNSVGGKPVVDTFLVERTMALNVFGCPITSLKSHKDVSSAQDTKGNKFHSCGIWIKASYINHSCLGNVRRSFIGDMMIIRAAKDIETLTELLFPYEAPDGIYAAKSGQKFTNWGFVCTCPLCGDIRDTPSTVVTQRQTLLQQLNRLCKASSSSSSTGIDMTKKFERLMKALNETYTRPAEQVPRLLLWDPQLLLIRIYMEQHHLTKGLEAIGKILRLLGFTVMGLDRTAAGFVVAKWGHVVDHLVEVFLHARSAFEQLALGEKSRQAEQYARTVYRVVVGEDVSFDQTYPS
;
A
#
# COMPACT_ATOMS: atom_id res chain seq x y z
N MET A 1 -18.41 -17.15 3.05
CA MET A 1 -19.12 -16.15 2.23
C MET A 1 -20.60 -16.48 2.03
N GLN A 2 -20.98 -17.64 1.48
CA GLN A 2 -22.40 -17.99 1.23
C GLN A 2 -23.29 -17.95 2.49
N GLN A 3 -22.82 -18.50 3.62
CA GLN A 3 -23.53 -18.41 4.90
C GLN A 3 -23.77 -16.96 5.33
N HIS A 4 -22.77 -16.09 5.18
CA HIS A 4 -22.93 -14.68 5.53
C HIS A 4 -23.88 -13.93 4.59
N LYS A 5 -23.87 -14.26 3.28
CA LYS A 5 -24.88 -13.76 2.34
C LYS A 5 -26.30 -14.15 2.79
N ARG A 6 -26.49 -15.38 3.27
CA ARG A 6 -27.79 -15.81 3.85
C ARG A 6 -28.14 -15.00 5.09
N VAL A 7 -27.20 -14.82 6.03
CA VAL A 7 -27.43 -13.97 7.22
C VAL A 7 -27.82 -12.55 6.84
N LEU A 8 -27.13 -11.94 5.87
CA LEU A 8 -27.47 -10.60 5.38
C LEU A 8 -28.84 -10.58 4.66
N GLN A 9 -29.19 -11.62 3.91
CA GLN A 9 -30.51 -11.73 3.28
C GLN A 9 -31.62 -11.84 4.34
N GLU A 10 -31.42 -12.64 5.40
CA GLU A 10 -32.37 -12.71 6.51
C GLU A 10 -32.46 -11.38 7.28
N ALA A 11 -31.34 -10.70 7.51
CA ALA A 11 -31.33 -9.38 8.12
C ALA A 11 -32.10 -8.35 7.26
N LYS A 12 -31.91 -8.37 5.93
CA LYS A 12 -32.64 -7.52 4.99
C LYS A 12 -34.14 -7.77 5.00
N LYS A 13 -34.62 -9.00 5.26
CA LYS A 13 -36.07 -9.26 5.41
C LYS A 13 -36.67 -8.51 6.60
N ARG A 14 -35.86 -8.17 7.61
CA ARG A 14 -36.27 -7.40 8.79
C ARG A 14 -36.01 -5.90 8.63
N GLN A 15 -35.57 -5.43 7.47
CA GLN A 15 -35.26 -4.03 7.24
C GLN A 15 -36.45 -3.13 7.58
N GLY A 16 -36.19 -2.05 8.31
CA GLY A 16 -37.22 -1.09 8.73
C GLY A 16 -38.02 -1.50 9.97
N GLN A 17 -37.92 -2.75 10.43
CA GLN A 17 -38.58 -3.21 11.65
C GLN A 17 -37.95 -2.56 12.89
N ARG A 18 -38.79 -2.29 13.90
CA ARG A 18 -38.34 -1.96 15.25
C ARG A 18 -38.24 -3.26 16.05
N PRO A 19 -37.07 -3.63 16.60
CA PRO A 19 -36.95 -4.87 17.36
C PRO A 19 -37.56 -4.71 18.75
N HIS A 20 -38.51 -5.60 19.07
CA HIS A 20 -39.15 -5.70 20.39
C HIS A 20 -38.58 -6.84 21.23
N ASP A 21 -37.75 -7.68 20.63
CA ASP A 21 -37.10 -8.87 21.18
C ASP A 21 -35.66 -8.57 21.65
N ARG A 22 -35.38 -7.33 22.06
CA ARG A 22 -34.06 -6.93 22.57
C ARG A 22 -33.82 -7.56 23.95
N LYS A 23 -32.60 -8.03 24.18
CA LYS A 23 -32.14 -8.50 25.49
C LYS A 23 -32.19 -7.36 26.50
N ASN A 24 -32.49 -7.68 27.76
CA ASN A 24 -32.43 -6.70 28.84
C ASN A 24 -30.97 -6.31 29.17
N LYS A 25 -30.81 -5.19 29.87
CA LYS A 25 -29.50 -4.61 30.24
C LYS A 25 -28.58 -5.59 30.95
N ASP A 26 -29.09 -6.31 31.95
CA ASP A 26 -28.27 -7.21 32.77
C ASP A 26 -27.76 -8.40 31.96
N THR A 27 -28.61 -8.98 31.11
CA THR A 27 -28.22 -10.06 30.19
C THR A 27 -27.13 -9.58 29.22
N MET A 28 -27.32 -8.41 28.59
CA MET A 28 -26.32 -7.86 27.67
C MET A 28 -24.98 -7.62 28.36
N LEU A 29 -25.01 -7.08 29.59
CA LEU A 29 -23.80 -6.78 30.35
C LEU A 29 -23.04 -8.05 30.73
N VAL A 30 -23.73 -9.09 31.22
CA VAL A 30 -23.11 -10.38 31.56
C VAL A 30 -22.48 -11.03 30.33
N GLU A 31 -23.23 -11.13 29.21
CA GLU A 31 -22.74 -11.75 27.97
C GLU A 31 -21.52 -11.00 27.40
N PHE A 32 -21.59 -9.66 27.39
CA PHE A 32 -20.49 -8.83 26.89
C PHE A 32 -19.23 -8.99 27.76
N MET A 33 -19.37 -8.95 29.09
CA MET A 33 -18.24 -9.09 30.01
C MET A 33 -17.62 -10.50 29.92
N MET A 34 -18.43 -11.55 29.82
CA MET A 34 -17.93 -12.91 29.60
C MET A 34 -17.14 -13.02 28.28
N THR A 35 -17.67 -12.44 27.19
CA THR A 35 -17.00 -12.44 25.89
C THR A 35 -15.69 -11.65 25.93
N SER A 36 -15.67 -10.51 26.63
CA SER A 36 -14.48 -9.70 26.82
C SER A 36 -13.40 -10.46 27.60
N MET A 37 -13.77 -11.13 28.70
CA MET A 37 -12.85 -11.96 29.48
C MET A 37 -12.28 -13.12 28.65
N ALA A 38 -13.12 -13.79 27.86
CA ALA A 38 -12.68 -14.85 26.95
C ALA A 38 -11.71 -14.35 25.88
N THR A 39 -11.93 -13.13 25.36
CA THR A 39 -11.06 -12.50 24.36
C THR A 39 -9.69 -12.16 24.95
N VAL A 40 -9.66 -11.59 26.16
CA VAL A 40 -8.41 -11.30 26.88
C VAL A 40 -7.65 -12.59 27.20
N ALA A 41 -8.35 -13.63 27.67
CA ALA A 41 -7.73 -14.93 27.96
C ALA A 41 -7.10 -15.59 26.72
N ARG A 42 -7.75 -15.49 25.55
CA ARG A 42 -7.21 -16.00 24.27
C ARG A 42 -6.01 -15.20 23.77
N SER A 43 -6.04 -13.88 23.96
CA SER A 43 -4.96 -12.97 23.52
C SER A 43 -3.66 -13.15 24.31
N GLY A 44 -3.72 -13.73 25.51
CA GLY A 44 -2.55 -14.08 26.34
C GLY A 44 -1.89 -15.42 25.99
N SER A 45 -2.48 -16.24 25.11
CA SER A 45 -1.95 -17.55 24.73
C SER A 45 -0.93 -17.45 23.59
N LYS A 46 0.31 -17.87 23.82
CA LYS A 46 1.44 -17.76 22.87
C LYS A 46 1.40 -18.71 21.65
N ASN A 47 0.25 -19.31 21.32
CA ASN A 47 0.23 -20.40 20.32
C ASN A 47 -1.06 -20.53 19.47
N THR A 48 -1.83 -19.45 19.31
CA THR A 48 -3.03 -19.47 18.46
C THR A 48 -2.99 -18.39 17.40
N GLN A 49 -2.79 -18.77 16.13
CA GLN A 49 -3.10 -17.91 14.99
C GLN A 49 -4.61 -17.61 15.00
N LEU A 50 -4.99 -16.41 15.46
CA LEU A 50 -6.37 -15.96 15.45
C LEU A 50 -6.67 -15.32 14.09
N VAL A 51 -7.55 -15.96 13.31
CA VAL A 51 -8.12 -15.35 12.10
C VAL A 51 -9.33 -14.53 12.52
N HIS A 52 -9.23 -13.22 12.39
CA HIS A 52 -10.34 -12.31 12.63
C HIS A 52 -11.03 -11.99 11.30
N SER A 53 -12.28 -12.43 11.14
CA SER A 53 -13.07 -12.09 9.96
C SER A 53 -14.03 -10.94 10.25
N SER A 54 -14.11 -9.98 9.33
CA SER A 54 -15.11 -8.91 9.33
C SER A 54 -15.72 -8.77 7.94
N PHE A 55 -16.98 -8.37 7.90
CA PHE A 55 -17.73 -8.16 6.68
C PHE A 55 -17.97 -6.68 6.50
N VAL A 56 -17.54 -6.15 5.35
CA VAL A 56 -17.80 -4.77 4.96
C VAL A 56 -19.23 -4.71 4.42
N PRO A 57 -20.11 -3.88 5.02
CA PRO A 57 -21.49 -3.75 4.54
C PRO A 57 -21.53 -3.09 3.16
N PRO A 58 -22.69 -3.06 2.48
CA PRO A 58 -22.88 -2.18 1.33
C PRO A 58 -22.47 -0.76 1.66
N ALA A 59 -21.82 -0.08 0.70
CA ALA A 59 -21.28 1.25 0.94
C ALA A 59 -22.38 2.26 1.27
N TYR A 60 -22.04 3.20 2.16
CA TYR A 60 -22.89 4.32 2.54
C TYR A 60 -22.02 5.55 2.80
N PRO A 61 -22.50 6.78 2.53
CA PRO A 61 -21.68 7.96 2.72
C PRO A 61 -21.52 8.31 4.22
N PRO A 62 -20.39 8.94 4.60
CA PRO A 62 -20.22 9.55 5.92
C PRO A 62 -21.20 10.72 6.12
N CYS A 63 -21.43 11.09 7.38
CA CYS A 63 -22.23 12.26 7.72
C CYS A 63 -21.47 13.56 7.38
N THR A 64 -22.01 14.33 6.44
CA THR A 64 -21.49 15.64 6.02
C THR A 64 -22.24 16.82 6.65
N THR A 65 -23.13 16.55 7.61
CA THR A 65 -23.97 17.56 8.27
C THR A 65 -23.36 17.97 9.61
N SER A 66 -23.40 19.27 9.93
CA SER A 66 -22.98 19.76 11.25
C SER A 66 -23.84 19.14 12.33
N LEU A 67 -23.27 18.91 13.51
CA LEU A 67 -24.03 18.33 14.63
C LEU A 67 -25.20 19.25 15.06
N ASP A 68 -25.04 20.57 14.94
CA ASP A 68 -26.08 21.54 15.30
C ASP A 68 -27.31 21.47 14.38
N ASP A 69 -27.17 20.91 13.18
CA ASP A 69 -28.25 20.74 12.20
C ASP A 69 -28.88 19.33 12.25
N LEU A 70 -28.37 18.44 13.11
CA LEU A 70 -28.92 17.10 13.29
C LEU A 70 -29.97 17.09 14.40
N THR A 71 -30.92 16.16 14.31
CA THR A 71 -31.98 16.01 15.31
C THR A 71 -31.82 14.73 16.15
N PRO A 72 -32.09 14.75 17.47
CA PRO A 72 -31.78 13.62 18.35
C PRO A 72 -32.67 12.41 18.07
N ILE A 73 -32.14 11.19 18.16
CA ILE A 73 -32.89 9.92 18.10
C ILE A 73 -32.52 9.04 19.29
N ARG A 74 -33.48 8.23 19.77
CA ARG A 74 -33.29 7.26 20.86
C ARG A 74 -33.10 5.84 20.35
N ILE A 75 -32.56 4.95 21.17
CA ILE A 75 -32.32 3.55 20.80
C ILE A 75 -33.65 2.84 20.50
N GLU A 76 -34.71 3.13 21.26
CA GLU A 76 -36.05 2.57 21.06
C GLU A 76 -36.66 2.89 19.69
N ASP A 77 -36.25 3.99 19.07
CA ASP A 77 -36.79 4.44 17.78
C ASP A 77 -36.08 3.83 16.57
N LEU A 78 -34.93 3.18 16.79
CA LEU A 78 -34.08 2.65 15.73
C LEU A 78 -34.77 1.53 14.97
N ARG A 79 -34.49 1.50 13.67
CA ARG A 79 -34.99 0.49 12.73
C ARG A 79 -33.84 -0.33 12.17
N LEU A 80 -34.03 -1.63 12.06
CA LEU A 80 -33.01 -2.57 11.56
C LEU A 80 -32.65 -2.30 10.10
N GLU A 81 -31.37 -2.48 9.79
CA GLU A 81 -30.76 -2.30 8.47
C GLU A 81 -31.06 -0.90 7.87
N LYS A 82 -31.12 0.13 8.73
CA LYS A 82 -31.41 1.52 8.33
C LYS A 82 -30.37 2.50 8.88
N HIS A 83 -29.93 3.40 8.01
CA HIS A 83 -29.22 4.63 8.39
C HIS A 83 -30.24 5.71 8.74
N HIS A 84 -30.13 6.27 9.94
CA HIS A 84 -31.04 7.31 10.42
C HIS A 84 -30.48 8.69 10.01
N ARG A 85 -30.52 8.99 8.70
CA ARG A 85 -30.01 10.23 8.12
C ARG A 85 -30.67 11.48 8.73
N GLY A 86 -29.91 12.56 8.88
CA GLY A 86 -30.35 13.79 9.54
C GLY A 86 -30.57 13.66 11.07
N ARG A 87 -30.17 12.53 11.67
CA ARG A 87 -30.29 12.29 13.11
C ARG A 87 -28.93 12.15 13.77
N TYR A 88 -28.89 12.39 15.07
CA TYR A 88 -27.75 12.01 15.93
C TYR A 88 -28.25 11.29 17.18
N MET A 89 -27.37 10.53 17.83
CA MET A 89 -27.67 9.86 19.09
C MET A 89 -26.61 10.22 20.12
N LEU A 90 -27.04 10.64 21.31
CA LEU A 90 -26.17 10.91 22.45
C LEU A 90 -26.10 9.67 23.33
N LEU A 91 -24.88 9.21 23.61
CA LEU A 91 -24.60 7.91 24.22
C LEU A 91 -23.55 8.02 25.31
N ARG A 92 -23.67 7.17 26.33
CA ARG A 92 -22.64 6.97 27.36
C ARG A 92 -22.17 5.52 27.36
N ALA A 93 -20.86 5.30 27.28
CA ALA A 93 -20.28 3.97 27.44
C ALA A 93 -20.47 3.46 28.88
N ILE A 94 -20.98 2.24 29.03
CA ILE A 94 -21.25 1.62 30.35
C ILE A 94 -20.31 0.46 30.68
N THR A 95 -19.53 0.00 29.71
CA THR A 95 -18.48 -1.03 29.89
C THR A 95 -17.12 -0.50 29.41
N PRO A 96 -16.00 -1.10 29.87
CA PRO A 96 -14.73 -0.98 29.16
C PRO A 96 -14.86 -1.49 27.71
N PRO A 97 -13.99 -1.05 26.80
CA PRO A 97 -13.99 -1.52 25.41
C PRO A 97 -13.46 -2.95 25.31
N ASN A 98 -13.99 -3.71 24.36
CA ASN A 98 -13.46 -5.00 23.93
C ASN A 98 -13.01 -4.88 22.46
N ARG A 99 -11.71 -5.08 22.19
CA ARG A 99 -11.17 -4.99 20.84
C ARG A 99 -11.17 -6.34 20.13
N MET A 100 -11.72 -6.34 18.92
CA MET A 100 -11.63 -7.45 17.96
C MET A 100 -11.18 -6.88 16.59
N THR A 101 -12.00 -7.02 15.53
CA THR A 101 -11.79 -6.33 14.24
C THR A 101 -12.13 -4.83 14.28
N GLY A 102 -12.92 -4.43 15.28
CA GLY A 102 -13.19 -3.05 15.67
C GLY A 102 -13.21 -2.95 17.19
N ILE A 103 -13.54 -1.78 17.72
CA ILE A 103 -13.75 -1.56 19.16
C ILE A 103 -15.24 -1.75 19.45
N LEU A 104 -15.55 -2.70 20.33
CA LEU A 104 -16.91 -2.99 20.78
C LEU A 104 -17.10 -2.43 22.19
N VAL A 105 -18.23 -1.79 22.45
CA VAL A 105 -18.58 -1.26 23.77
C VAL A 105 -20.10 -1.25 23.97
N LEU A 106 -20.58 -1.54 25.17
CA LEU A 106 -21.99 -1.31 25.50
C LEU A 106 -22.20 0.16 25.84
N VAL A 107 -23.24 0.74 25.26
CA VAL A 107 -23.61 2.14 25.43
C VAL A 107 -25.06 2.23 25.87
N GLU A 108 -25.37 3.26 26.65
CA GLU A 108 -26.75 3.61 27.01
C GLU A 108 -27.13 4.99 26.48
N ASP A 109 -28.40 5.17 26.12
CA ASP A 109 -28.99 6.47 25.83
C ASP A 109 -29.60 7.10 27.10
N GLU A 110 -30.15 8.30 26.97
CA GLU A 110 -30.73 9.05 28.09
C GLU A 110 -31.92 8.36 28.78
N ALA A 111 -32.61 7.45 28.08
CA ALA A 111 -33.69 6.65 28.63
C ALA A 111 -33.18 5.42 29.41
N GLY A 112 -31.87 5.17 29.39
CA GLY A 112 -31.23 4.01 30.01
C GLY A 112 -31.32 2.74 29.15
N GLU A 113 -31.80 2.86 27.91
CA GLU A 113 -31.81 1.77 26.94
C GLU A 113 -30.38 1.44 26.51
N VAL A 114 -30.06 0.16 26.32
CA VAL A 114 -28.70 -0.30 26.04
C VAL A 114 -28.59 -0.87 24.63
N SER A 115 -27.45 -0.60 23.99
CA SER A 115 -27.08 -1.20 22.72
C SER A 115 -25.59 -1.51 22.65
N LEU A 116 -25.21 -2.45 21.78
CA LEU A 116 -23.82 -2.67 21.42
C LEU A 116 -23.41 -1.65 20.36
N LEU A 117 -22.31 -0.93 20.59
CA LEU A 117 -21.69 -0.04 19.62
C LEU A 117 -20.40 -0.67 19.07
N GLN A 118 -20.23 -0.63 17.76
CA GLN A 118 -19.05 -1.14 17.04
C GLN A 118 -18.38 0.00 16.27
N LEU A 119 -17.16 0.37 16.67
CA LEU A 119 -16.34 1.40 16.05
C LEU A 119 -15.26 0.75 15.18
N TYR A 120 -15.29 1.00 13.87
CA TYR A 120 -14.30 0.50 12.93
C TYR A 120 -13.24 1.56 12.60
N GLN A 121 -12.17 1.12 11.92
CA GLN A 121 -11.06 1.95 11.45
C GLN A 121 -10.26 2.68 12.54
N GLN A 122 -10.48 2.36 13.82
CA GLN A 122 -9.69 2.87 14.95
C GLN A 122 -8.28 2.29 14.93
N GLU A 123 -7.24 3.02 15.33
CA GLU A 123 -5.86 2.52 15.33
C GLU A 123 -5.71 1.23 16.15
N GLY A 124 -4.67 0.44 15.82
CA GLY A 124 -4.34 -0.77 16.57
C GLY A 124 -3.86 -0.47 18.00
N GLU A 125 -4.00 -1.47 18.89
CA GLU A 125 -3.79 -1.32 20.33
C GLU A 125 -2.40 -0.76 20.70
N ALA A 126 -1.36 -1.15 19.96
CA ALA A 126 0.00 -0.66 20.18
C ALA A 126 0.19 0.84 19.83
N SER A 127 -0.65 1.39 18.95
CA SER A 127 -0.60 2.80 18.54
C SER A 127 -1.56 3.68 19.36
N ARG A 128 -2.74 3.14 19.68
CA ARG A 128 -3.74 3.78 20.54
C ARG A 128 -4.54 2.69 21.24
N ALA A 129 -4.45 2.64 22.57
CA ALA A 129 -5.22 1.69 23.36
C ALA A 129 -6.72 1.91 23.12
N ALA A 130 -7.51 0.84 23.13
CA ALA A 130 -8.96 0.97 22.93
C ALA A 130 -9.60 1.91 23.97
N THR A 131 -9.07 1.90 25.20
CA THR A 131 -9.47 2.79 26.31
C THR A 131 -9.11 4.26 26.07
N ASP A 132 -8.12 4.56 25.23
CA ASP A 132 -7.81 5.94 24.80
C ASP A 132 -8.71 6.41 23.65
N VAL A 133 -9.49 5.51 23.04
CA VAL A 133 -10.54 5.85 22.06
C VAL A 133 -11.87 6.04 22.78
N VAL A 134 -12.32 5.02 23.51
CA VAL A 134 -13.57 5.01 24.26
C VAL A 134 -13.39 4.13 25.49
N ASP A 135 -13.74 4.65 26.66
CA ASP A 135 -13.72 3.92 27.93
C ASP A 135 -15.05 4.04 28.66
N LYS A 136 -15.24 3.25 29.72
CA LYS A 136 -16.40 3.37 30.60
C LYS A 136 -16.58 4.84 31.02
N HIS A 137 -17.82 5.32 30.94
CA HIS A 137 -18.24 6.70 31.17
C HIS A 137 -17.87 7.71 30.08
N SER A 138 -17.20 7.31 29.00
CA SER A 138 -17.03 8.17 27.83
C SER A 138 -18.39 8.55 27.26
N ILE A 139 -18.56 9.84 26.95
CA ILE A 139 -19.79 10.38 26.37
C ILE A 139 -19.50 10.73 24.92
N LEU A 140 -20.36 10.27 24.03
CA LEU A 140 -20.16 10.41 22.60
C LEU A 140 -21.47 10.58 21.86
N VAL A 141 -21.36 11.23 20.73
CA VAL A 141 -22.42 11.37 19.74
C VAL A 141 -22.09 10.47 18.55
N VAL A 142 -23.10 9.70 18.13
CA VAL A 142 -23.09 8.97 16.85
C VAL A 142 -23.97 9.75 15.88
N LYS A 143 -23.37 10.27 14.80
CA LYS A 143 -24.10 10.92 13.72
C LYS A 143 -24.66 9.88 12.76
N GLU A 144 -25.89 10.11 12.31
CA GLU A 144 -26.63 9.29 11.35
C GLU A 144 -26.56 7.77 11.61
N PRO A 145 -26.93 7.31 12.82
CA PRO A 145 -26.62 5.97 13.29
C PRO A 145 -27.14 4.86 12.37
N PHE A 146 -26.28 3.88 12.10
CA PHE A 146 -26.64 2.65 11.41
C PHE A 146 -26.90 1.53 12.40
N PHE A 147 -28.14 1.03 12.40
CA PHE A 147 -28.55 -0.05 13.30
C PHE A 147 -28.76 -1.34 12.52
N LYS A 148 -28.05 -2.40 12.91
CA LYS A 148 -28.00 -3.65 12.14
C LYS A 148 -28.11 -4.90 13.01
N THR A 149 -28.45 -6.01 12.37
CA THR A 149 -28.39 -7.35 12.95
C THR A 149 -26.94 -7.89 12.91
N THR A 150 -26.49 -8.48 14.02
CA THR A 150 -25.17 -9.11 14.13
C THR A 150 -25.22 -10.55 13.62
N ALA A 151 -24.06 -11.19 13.46
CA ALA A 151 -24.00 -12.61 13.07
C ALA A 151 -24.58 -13.55 14.15
N SER A 152 -24.64 -13.13 15.42
CA SER A 152 -25.28 -13.88 16.51
C SER A 152 -26.81 -13.73 16.54
N GLY A 153 -27.38 -12.85 15.70
CA GLY A 153 -28.81 -12.52 15.72
C GLY A 153 -29.19 -11.37 16.66
N ASP A 154 -28.23 -10.83 17.42
CA ASP A 154 -28.41 -9.63 18.23
C ASP A 154 -28.43 -8.35 17.37
N TYR A 155 -28.50 -7.19 18.02
CA TYR A 155 -28.56 -5.88 17.37
C TYR A 155 -27.43 -4.98 17.81
N SER A 156 -26.93 -4.15 16.91
CA SER A 156 -25.83 -3.24 17.20
C SER A 156 -25.86 -1.97 16.36
N LEU A 157 -25.38 -0.89 16.94
CA LEU A 157 -24.93 0.30 16.25
C LEU A 157 -23.57 0.03 15.62
N ARG A 158 -23.44 0.32 14.32
CA ARG A 158 -22.19 0.18 13.58
C ARG A 158 -21.74 1.52 13.02
N VAL A 159 -20.46 1.83 13.17
CA VAL A 159 -19.86 3.04 12.64
C VAL A 159 -18.59 2.70 11.86
N ASP A 160 -18.62 2.92 10.55
CA ASP A 160 -17.49 2.66 9.65
C ASP A 160 -16.65 3.91 9.33
N HIS A 161 -17.19 5.11 9.58
CA HIS A 161 -16.53 6.39 9.32
C HIS A 161 -16.04 7.05 10.61
N LEU A 162 -14.76 7.47 10.64
CA LEU A 162 -14.17 8.13 11.81
C LEU A 162 -14.87 9.46 12.12
N SER A 163 -15.30 10.19 11.09
CA SER A 163 -15.95 11.49 11.20
C SER A 163 -17.37 11.43 11.76
N ASP A 164 -17.97 10.24 11.89
CA ASP A 164 -19.36 10.06 12.34
C ASP A 164 -19.46 9.95 13.87
N ILE A 165 -18.32 9.99 14.57
CA ILE A 165 -18.25 10.05 16.03
C ILE A 165 -17.75 11.42 16.49
N GLU A 166 -18.41 11.96 17.50
CA GLU A 166 -17.93 13.11 18.26
C GLU A 166 -17.92 12.79 19.75
N PHE A 167 -16.74 12.85 20.39
CA PHE A 167 -16.63 12.71 21.83
C PHE A 167 -16.91 14.04 22.52
N LEU A 168 -17.69 13.99 23.60
CA LEU A 168 -18.09 15.17 24.37
C LEU A 168 -17.37 15.18 25.71
N ASP A 169 -16.92 16.35 26.12
CA ASP A 169 -16.43 16.59 27.47
C ASP A 169 -17.60 16.62 28.47
N ASN A 170 -17.34 16.26 29.73
CA ASN A 170 -18.36 16.27 30.78
C ASN A 170 -19.03 17.64 31.00
N GLY A 171 -18.35 18.73 30.61
CA GLY A 171 -18.86 20.10 30.70
C GLY A 171 -19.64 20.57 29.47
N ASP A 172 -19.78 19.76 28.42
CA ASP A 172 -20.55 20.13 27.23
C ASP A 172 -22.04 20.28 27.59
N ALA A 173 -22.67 21.35 27.10
CA ALA A 173 -24.04 21.71 27.42
C ALA A 173 -25.08 20.64 27.01
N ARG A 174 -24.73 19.78 26.05
CA ARG A 174 -25.58 18.68 25.57
C ARG A 174 -25.58 17.48 26.51
N VAL A 175 -24.60 17.38 27.42
CA VAL A 175 -24.47 16.24 28.33
C VAL A 175 -25.53 16.30 29.45
N PRO A 176 -26.36 15.25 29.63
CA PRO A 176 -27.36 15.22 30.68
C PRO A 176 -26.74 15.32 32.07
N ARG A 177 -27.40 16.05 32.99
CA ARG A 177 -26.96 16.20 34.38
C ARG A 177 -26.75 14.87 35.12
N LEU A 178 -27.51 13.83 34.77
CA LEU A 178 -27.37 12.48 35.34
C LEU A 178 -26.07 11.79 34.94
N TRP A 179 -25.46 12.22 33.84
CA TRP A 179 -24.20 11.68 33.34
C TRP A 179 -22.99 12.51 33.74
N GLN A 180 -23.21 13.76 34.13
CA GLN A 180 -22.18 14.60 34.70
C GLN A 180 -21.70 14.02 36.05
N PRO A 181 -20.40 14.11 36.36
CA PRO A 181 -19.88 13.71 37.66
C PRO A 181 -20.62 14.43 38.80
N ARG A 182 -21.03 13.69 39.84
CA ARG A 182 -21.62 14.28 41.06
C ARG A 182 -20.53 15.04 41.82
N ILE A 183 -20.37 16.33 41.52
CA ILE A 183 -19.63 17.38 42.25
C ILE A 183 -18.34 16.91 42.95
N MET A 184 -17.22 17.01 42.24
CA MET A 184 -15.91 17.52 42.70
C MET A 184 -14.90 17.48 41.53
N GLU A 185 -15.13 18.28 40.49
CA GLU A 185 -14.10 18.64 39.50
C GLU A 185 -14.38 20.00 38.83
N THR A 186 -15.29 20.79 39.40
CA THR A 186 -15.60 22.15 38.96
C THR A 186 -14.55 23.10 39.53
N GLY A 187 -13.45 23.28 38.79
CA GLY A 187 -12.45 24.31 39.07
C GLY A 187 -11.03 24.02 38.61
N GLN A 188 -10.77 23.08 37.70
CA GLN A 188 -9.42 22.91 37.18
C GLN A 188 -9.02 24.12 36.32
N SER A 189 -8.03 24.88 36.77
CA SER A 189 -7.48 25.99 35.99
C SER A 189 -6.82 25.47 34.71
N ALA A 190 -6.73 26.33 33.68
CA ALA A 190 -5.98 26.01 32.46
C ALA A 190 -4.54 25.56 32.77
N ASP A 191 -3.91 26.15 33.79
CA ASP A 191 -2.58 25.77 34.27
C ASP A 191 -2.54 24.35 34.85
N ALA A 192 -3.51 23.97 35.69
CA ALA A 192 -3.60 22.62 36.25
C ALA A 192 -3.76 21.56 35.15
N LEU A 193 -4.68 21.78 34.20
CA LEU A 193 -4.90 20.90 33.05
C LEU A 193 -3.65 20.78 32.16
N LYS A 194 -2.94 21.90 31.94
CA LYS A 194 -1.66 21.91 31.24
C LYS A 194 -0.60 21.10 31.98
N LEU A 195 -0.50 21.21 33.31
CA LEU A 195 0.46 20.45 34.11
C LEU A 195 0.14 18.95 34.10
N GLU A 196 -1.13 18.56 34.14
CA GLU A 196 -1.56 17.17 33.92
C GLU A 196 -1.16 16.67 32.52
N GLY A 197 -1.40 17.48 31.48
CA GLY A 197 -0.95 17.19 30.12
C GLY A 197 0.57 16.98 30.04
N ASN A 198 1.36 17.82 30.74
CA ASN A 198 2.81 17.67 30.81
C ASN A 198 3.23 16.36 31.52
N ALA A 199 2.51 15.95 32.58
CA ALA A 199 2.76 14.67 33.24
C ALA A 199 2.48 13.49 32.31
N LEU A 200 1.34 13.49 31.62
CA LEU A 200 0.97 12.46 30.64
C LEU A 200 1.96 12.38 29.47
N MET A 201 2.51 13.51 29.02
CA MET A 201 3.59 13.53 28.03
C MET A 201 4.84 12.80 28.50
N ARG A 202 5.25 12.97 29.76
CA ARG A 202 6.39 12.27 30.35
C ARG A 202 6.14 10.76 30.49
N GLU A 203 4.89 10.37 30.70
CA GLU A 203 4.46 8.96 30.74
C GLU A 203 4.27 8.32 29.35
N GLY A 204 4.41 9.08 28.26
CA GLY A 204 4.18 8.59 26.90
C GLY A 204 2.70 8.43 26.54
N LYS A 205 1.77 8.93 27.36
CA LYS A 205 0.31 8.87 27.15
C LYS A 205 -0.17 10.03 26.28
N TYR A 206 0.30 10.08 25.04
CA TYR A 206 0.16 11.24 24.16
C TYR A 206 -1.30 11.60 23.82
N TRP A 207 -2.17 10.63 23.58
CA TRP A 207 -3.60 10.86 23.30
C TRP A 207 -4.32 11.54 24.48
N ARG A 208 -4.08 11.04 25.69
CA ARG A 208 -4.65 11.64 26.91
C ARG A 208 -4.08 13.03 27.17
N ALA A 209 -2.79 13.25 26.87
CA ALA A 209 -2.18 14.57 26.95
C ALA A 209 -2.83 15.58 25.98
N ILE A 210 -3.13 15.17 24.74
CA ILE A 210 -3.85 16.00 23.76
C ILE A 210 -5.21 16.43 24.32
N ASN A 211 -5.97 15.50 24.91
CA ASN A 211 -7.26 15.83 25.52
C ASN A 211 -7.10 16.87 26.62
N LYS A 212 -6.15 16.66 27.56
CA LYS A 212 -5.90 17.61 28.66
C LYS A 212 -5.46 19.00 28.18
N TYR A 213 -4.59 19.09 27.17
CA TYR A 213 -4.23 20.38 26.58
C TYR A 213 -5.40 21.03 25.83
N SER A 214 -6.25 20.24 25.18
CA SER A 214 -7.43 20.78 24.48
C SER A 214 -8.44 21.34 25.47
N SER A 215 -8.72 20.64 26.58
CA SER A 215 -9.52 21.18 27.67
C SER A 215 -8.88 22.43 28.28
N ALA A 216 -7.55 22.45 28.49
CA ALA A 216 -6.85 23.64 29.00
C ALA A 216 -7.04 24.87 28.09
N LEU A 217 -7.06 24.69 26.77
CA LEU A 217 -7.30 25.77 25.80
C LEU A 217 -8.72 26.33 25.86
N VAL A 218 -9.71 25.51 26.19
CA VAL A 218 -11.10 25.97 26.39
C VAL A 218 -11.21 26.88 27.63
N HIS A 219 -10.40 26.61 28.67
CA HIS A 219 -10.41 27.36 29.93
C HIS A 219 -9.43 28.54 29.98
N SER A 220 -8.54 28.71 29.01
CA SER A 220 -7.55 29.79 29.01
C SER A 220 -8.03 30.99 28.19
N ALA A 221 -8.05 32.17 28.82
CA ALA A 221 -8.33 33.45 28.15
C ALA A 221 -7.05 34.25 27.82
N MET A 222 -5.88 33.81 28.27
CA MET A 222 -4.63 34.57 28.18
C MET A 222 -3.83 34.18 26.92
N PRO A 223 -3.55 35.10 25.98
CA PRO A 223 -2.88 34.77 24.72
C PRO A 223 -1.52 34.06 24.88
N GLN A 224 -0.73 34.47 25.87
CA GLN A 224 0.57 33.84 26.13
C GLN A 224 0.45 32.42 26.70
N GLU A 225 -0.53 32.18 27.57
CA GLU A 225 -0.80 30.82 28.07
C GLU A 225 -1.29 29.90 26.94
N VAL A 226 -2.18 30.40 26.08
CA VAL A 226 -2.65 29.70 24.87
C VAL A 226 -1.49 29.30 23.96
N LYS A 227 -0.54 30.21 23.68
CA LYS A 227 0.66 29.90 22.89
C LYS A 227 1.48 28.76 23.50
N VAL A 228 1.68 28.77 24.83
CA VAL A 228 2.44 27.71 25.52
C VAL A 228 1.70 26.38 25.46
N ILE A 229 0.38 26.36 25.68
CA ILE A 229 -0.42 25.14 25.63
C ILE A 229 -0.45 24.56 24.21
N LYS A 230 -0.70 25.37 23.18
CA LYS A 230 -0.63 24.95 21.77
C LYS A 230 0.74 24.39 21.42
N ARG A 231 1.81 25.08 21.83
CA ARG A 231 3.17 24.57 21.64
C ARG A 231 3.33 23.19 22.28
N ASN A 232 2.89 22.97 23.51
CA ASN A 232 2.98 21.65 24.15
C ASN A 232 2.11 20.59 23.44
N ARG A 233 0.91 20.95 23.01
CA ARG A 233 0.00 20.06 22.27
C ARG A 233 0.54 19.69 20.88
N SER A 234 1.23 20.59 20.19
CA SER A 234 1.90 20.28 18.90
C SER A 234 2.91 19.13 19.03
N LEU A 235 3.64 19.04 20.14
CA LEU A 235 4.55 17.93 20.39
C LEU A 235 3.78 16.61 20.55
N ALA A 236 2.65 16.63 21.26
CA ALA A 236 1.78 15.47 21.40
C ALA A 236 1.18 15.04 20.05
N TYR A 237 0.81 16.00 19.20
CA TYR A 237 0.36 15.75 17.84
C TYR A 237 1.44 15.12 16.96
N LEU A 238 2.69 15.58 17.04
CA LEU A 238 3.83 14.94 16.36
C LEU A 238 3.98 13.47 16.80
N LYS A 239 3.90 13.19 18.11
CA LYS A 239 3.99 11.82 18.66
C LYS A 239 2.82 10.91 18.26
N THR A 240 1.69 11.47 17.86
CA THR A 240 0.50 10.72 17.39
C THR A 240 0.30 10.76 15.87
N SER A 241 1.28 11.31 15.13
CA SER A 241 1.28 11.45 13.67
C SER A 241 0.15 12.32 13.10
N GLN A 242 -0.30 13.31 13.89
CA GLN A 242 -1.26 14.35 13.49
C GLN A 242 -0.49 15.60 13.05
N TYR A 243 0.23 15.51 11.94
CA TYR A 243 1.22 16.52 11.52
C TYR A 243 0.56 17.82 11.08
N ASP A 244 -0.61 17.80 10.44
CA ASP A 244 -1.35 19.03 10.11
C ASP A 244 -1.78 19.78 11.37
N ALA A 245 -2.30 19.08 12.37
CA ALA A 245 -2.67 19.67 13.66
C ALA A 245 -1.44 20.19 14.42
N ALA A 246 -0.32 19.45 14.39
CA ALA A 246 0.94 19.89 14.97
C ALA A 246 1.43 21.19 14.31
N LEU A 247 1.43 21.24 12.98
CA LEU A 247 1.86 22.39 12.21
C LEU A 247 0.99 23.62 12.52
N SER A 248 -0.33 23.44 12.57
CA SER A 248 -1.27 24.51 12.94
C SER A 248 -0.99 25.07 14.34
N ASP A 249 -0.72 24.21 15.33
CA ASP A 249 -0.44 24.64 16.72
C ASP A 249 0.92 25.35 16.88
N THR A 250 1.82 25.25 15.89
CA THR A 250 3.10 25.99 15.89
C THR A 250 2.99 27.44 15.44
N GLY A 251 1.90 27.80 14.75
CA GLY A 251 1.72 29.12 14.13
C GLY A 251 2.36 29.28 12.74
N PHE A 252 2.79 28.19 12.10
CA PHE A 252 3.30 28.22 10.72
C PHE A 252 2.26 28.81 9.74
N PRO A 253 2.67 29.61 8.72
CA PRO A 253 4.05 30.01 8.40
C PRO A 253 4.56 31.26 9.14
N ASP A 254 3.69 31.97 9.86
CA ASP A 254 3.99 33.31 10.39
C ASP A 254 4.76 33.28 11.71
N PHE A 255 4.52 32.28 12.56
CA PHE A 255 5.07 32.05 13.91
C PHE A 255 4.81 33.17 14.95
N GLY A 256 4.36 34.35 14.51
CA GLY A 256 4.15 35.53 15.35
C GLY A 256 5.44 36.24 15.77
N GLU A 257 5.30 37.35 16.51
CA GLU A 257 6.40 38.24 16.88
C GLU A 257 7.45 37.59 17.80
N GLU A 258 7.04 36.70 18.71
CA GLU A 258 7.91 35.97 19.64
C GLU A 258 8.14 34.53 19.17
N THR A 259 8.92 34.38 18.10
CA THR A 259 9.22 33.05 17.54
C THR A 259 10.15 32.25 18.45
N SER A 260 9.69 31.11 18.97
CA SER A 260 10.50 30.17 19.77
C SER A 260 11.19 29.13 18.88
N ASP A 261 12.44 28.80 19.23
CA ASP A 261 13.20 27.66 18.70
C ASP A 261 12.38 26.36 18.62
N LYS A 262 11.66 26.02 19.70
CA LYS A 262 10.81 24.83 19.79
C LYS A 262 9.64 24.85 18.81
N ALA A 263 9.07 26.03 18.53
CA ALA A 263 7.95 26.15 17.59
C ALA A 263 8.45 25.93 16.15
N LEU A 264 9.57 26.55 15.78
CA LEU A 264 10.22 26.35 14.48
C LEU A 264 10.63 24.90 14.27
N PHE A 265 11.27 24.28 15.25
CA PHE A 265 11.72 22.89 15.14
C PHE A 265 10.55 21.92 14.95
N ARG A 266 9.47 22.09 15.73
CA ARG A 266 8.26 21.25 15.62
C ARG A 266 7.52 21.46 14.29
N ALA A 267 7.48 22.70 13.79
CA ALA A 267 6.96 22.99 12.45
C ALA A 267 7.78 22.27 11.38
N ALA A 268 9.11 22.33 11.47
CA ALA A 268 10.00 21.61 10.56
C ALA A 268 9.78 20.09 10.62
N GLU A 269 9.64 19.49 11.81
CA GLU A 269 9.31 18.07 11.97
C GLU A 269 7.98 17.71 11.30
N ALA A 270 6.93 18.51 11.51
CA ALA A 270 5.64 18.31 10.87
C ALA A 270 5.73 18.40 9.34
N LEU A 271 6.40 19.43 8.81
CA LEU A 271 6.63 19.60 7.37
C LEU A 271 7.42 18.44 6.77
N TYR A 272 8.43 17.94 7.49
CA TYR A 272 9.22 16.77 7.06
C TYR A 272 8.33 15.53 6.88
N HIS A 273 7.47 15.24 7.86
CA HIS A 273 6.56 14.10 7.80
C HIS A 273 5.40 14.27 6.80
N LEU A 274 5.00 15.51 6.53
CA LEU A 274 4.09 15.87 5.43
C LEU A 274 4.77 15.87 4.07
N THR A 275 6.07 15.51 3.99
CA THR A 275 6.89 15.49 2.77
C THR A 275 7.07 16.86 2.09
N ARG A 276 6.81 17.94 2.83
CA ARG A 276 7.02 19.34 2.41
C ARG A 276 8.48 19.74 2.68
N TYR A 277 9.42 19.01 2.07
CA TYR A 277 10.83 19.08 2.41
C TYR A 277 11.46 20.45 2.17
N GLU A 278 11.02 21.17 1.14
CA GLU A 278 11.53 22.50 0.83
C GLU A 278 11.12 23.53 1.90
N GLU A 279 9.85 23.51 2.33
CA GLU A 279 9.38 24.37 3.43
C GLU A 279 10.00 23.95 4.77
N CYS A 280 10.24 22.65 4.97
CA CYS A 280 11.00 22.13 6.10
C CYS A 280 12.44 22.70 6.11
N ARG A 281 13.15 22.64 4.98
CA ARG A 281 14.49 23.19 4.80
C ARG A 281 14.53 24.69 5.12
N GLN A 282 13.62 25.48 4.53
CA GLN A 282 13.53 26.92 4.78
C GLN A 282 13.25 27.24 6.26
N THR A 283 12.37 26.48 6.90
CA THR A 283 12.06 26.63 8.33
C THR A 283 13.28 26.31 9.20
N LEU A 284 14.04 25.26 8.86
CA LEU A 284 15.28 24.87 9.57
C LEU A 284 16.41 25.87 9.35
N GLU A 285 16.53 26.46 8.16
CA GLU A 285 17.50 27.54 7.89
C GLU A 285 17.18 28.78 8.74
N LYS A 286 15.91 29.17 8.83
CA LYS A 286 15.47 30.23 9.75
C LYS A 286 15.82 29.88 11.20
N LEU A 287 15.58 28.64 11.62
CA LEU A 287 15.89 28.17 12.97
C LEU A 287 17.40 28.23 13.26
N CYS A 288 18.25 27.70 12.39
CA CYS A 288 19.71 27.74 12.55
C CYS A 288 20.27 29.17 12.54
N LYS A 289 19.64 30.09 11.79
CA LYS A 289 20.02 31.51 11.78
C LYS A 289 19.69 32.21 13.10
N LEU A 290 18.49 31.99 13.64
CA LEU A 290 18.02 32.64 14.87
C LEU A 290 18.61 31.99 16.14
N PHE A 291 18.88 30.68 16.09
CA PHE A 291 19.33 29.87 17.22
C PHE A 291 20.53 29.00 16.82
N PRO A 292 21.71 29.58 16.57
CA PRO A 292 22.86 28.88 15.99
C PRO A 292 23.47 27.79 16.89
N THR A 293 23.15 27.79 18.19
CA THR A 293 23.62 26.77 19.14
C THR A 293 22.78 25.49 19.14
N ASN A 294 21.68 25.45 18.38
CA ASN A 294 20.81 24.27 18.30
C ASN A 294 21.40 23.21 17.34
N GLN A 295 22.13 22.25 17.90
CA GLN A 295 22.76 21.17 17.12
C GLN A 295 21.75 20.22 16.45
N GLU A 296 20.58 20.01 17.08
CA GLU A 296 19.52 19.18 16.50
C GLU A 296 18.98 19.80 15.21
N ALA A 297 18.83 21.13 15.18
CA ALA A 297 18.40 21.87 13.99
C ALA A 297 19.38 21.71 12.82
N VAL A 298 20.69 21.75 13.09
CA VAL A 298 21.72 21.55 12.06
C VAL A 298 21.64 20.14 11.46
N ALA A 299 21.50 19.11 12.31
CA ALA A 299 21.37 17.74 11.83
C ALA A 299 20.06 17.53 11.04
N ALA A 300 18.96 18.11 11.50
CA ALA A 300 17.68 18.09 10.80
C ALA A 300 17.75 18.81 9.45
N LEU A 301 18.47 19.94 9.36
CA LEU A 301 18.66 20.69 8.12
C LEU A 301 19.42 19.86 7.08
N ALA A 302 20.54 19.25 7.48
CA ALA A 302 21.30 18.37 6.60
C ALA A 302 20.46 17.17 6.12
N ARG A 303 19.57 16.65 6.96
CA ARG A 303 18.62 15.59 6.59
C ARG A 303 17.58 16.08 5.58
N ALA A 304 16.99 17.26 5.80
CA ALA A 304 16.01 17.86 4.88
C ALA A 304 16.64 18.19 3.51
N GLN A 305 17.89 18.67 3.49
CA GLN A 305 18.64 18.92 2.25
C GLN A 305 18.81 17.64 1.42
N ARG A 306 19.21 16.52 2.04
CA ARG A 306 19.27 15.23 1.34
C ARG A 306 17.93 14.81 0.72
N ARG A 307 16.82 15.06 1.41
CA ARG A 307 15.47 14.80 0.86
C ARG A 307 15.14 15.69 -0.33
N CYS A 308 15.55 16.95 -0.31
CA CYS A 308 15.39 17.87 -1.43
C CYS A 308 16.24 17.43 -2.64
N ASP A 309 17.47 16.98 -2.40
CA ASP A 309 18.38 16.48 -3.44
C ASP A 309 17.81 15.21 -4.10
N GLU A 310 17.34 14.26 -3.31
CA GLU A 310 16.65 13.06 -3.80
C GLU A 310 15.41 13.42 -4.62
N ASN A 311 14.56 14.31 -4.11
CA ASN A 311 13.32 14.73 -4.75
C ASN A 311 13.55 15.42 -6.09
N SER A 312 14.62 16.21 -6.22
CA SER A 312 14.91 17.03 -7.41
C SER A 312 15.78 16.32 -8.45
N THR A 313 16.74 15.49 -8.02
CA THR A 313 17.76 14.89 -8.91
C THR A 313 17.54 13.41 -9.19
N GLY A 314 16.79 12.71 -8.34
CA GLY A 314 16.63 11.26 -8.42
C GLY A 314 17.91 10.48 -8.08
N GLN A 315 18.91 11.12 -7.45
CA GLN A 315 20.10 10.45 -6.97
C GLN A 315 19.84 9.82 -5.59
N PHE A 316 20.02 8.49 -5.51
CA PHE A 316 19.85 7.71 -4.29
C PHE A 316 21.08 6.85 -4.04
N ASP A 317 21.47 6.72 -2.77
CA ASP A 317 22.42 5.68 -2.34
C ASP A 317 21.69 4.35 -2.22
N PHE A 318 21.56 3.62 -3.33
CA PHE A 318 20.87 2.32 -3.35
C PHE A 318 21.51 1.27 -2.42
N LYS A 319 22.80 1.41 -2.09
CA LYS A 319 23.47 0.51 -1.13
C LYS A 319 22.95 0.77 0.28
N LEU A 320 22.78 2.04 0.64
CA LEU A 320 22.13 2.45 1.89
C LEU A 320 20.67 1.97 1.93
N LEU A 321 19.88 2.19 0.87
CA LEU A 321 18.48 1.72 0.83
C LEU A 321 18.38 0.21 1.09
N GLN A 322 19.24 -0.60 0.46
CA GLN A 322 19.27 -2.05 0.68
C GLN A 322 19.69 -2.41 2.11
N ALA A 323 20.59 -1.65 2.73
CA ALA A 323 21.01 -1.87 4.11
C ALA A 323 19.89 -1.51 5.11
N GLU A 324 19.20 -0.40 4.89
CA GLU A 324 18.07 0.04 5.71
C GLU A 324 16.89 -0.93 5.59
N ALA A 325 16.55 -1.39 4.38
CA ALA A 325 15.48 -2.37 4.16
C ALA A 325 15.77 -3.72 4.86
N LYS A 326 17.04 -4.10 5.02
CA LYS A 326 17.42 -5.27 5.81
C LYS A 326 17.29 -5.03 7.31
N LYS A 327 17.61 -3.82 7.78
CA LYS A 327 17.63 -3.45 9.20
C LYS A 327 16.25 -3.22 9.80
N HIS A 328 15.34 -2.61 9.05
CA HIS A 328 14.05 -2.15 9.58
C HIS A 328 12.92 -3.18 9.38
N ARG A 329 12.09 -3.35 10.42
CA ARG A 329 10.83 -4.14 10.39
C ARG A 329 9.76 -3.34 11.13
N PRO A 330 8.79 -2.71 10.45
CA PRO A 330 8.59 -2.68 9.00
C PRO A 330 9.72 -1.95 8.24
N PRO A 331 9.99 -2.29 6.97
CA PRO A 331 11.08 -1.70 6.19
C PRO A 331 10.72 -0.31 5.63
N HIS A 332 10.31 0.61 6.51
CA HIS A 332 10.01 1.99 6.15
C HIS A 332 11.31 2.80 6.09
N LEU A 333 11.70 3.22 4.89
CA LEU A 333 12.95 3.89 4.63
C LEU A 333 12.79 5.42 4.72
N ASP A 334 13.83 6.12 5.13
CA ASP A 334 13.80 7.57 5.21
C ASP A 334 14.40 8.17 3.93
N HIS A 335 13.58 8.25 2.87
CA HIS A 335 13.95 8.82 1.58
C HIS A 335 12.78 9.57 0.94
N ALA A 336 13.05 10.55 0.08
CA ALA A 336 12.03 11.30 -0.62
C ALA A 336 11.55 10.57 -1.88
N THR A 337 10.36 10.94 -2.35
CA THR A 337 9.87 10.56 -3.68
C THR A 337 10.61 11.37 -4.74
N TYR A 338 11.19 10.72 -5.75
CA TYR A 338 11.58 11.33 -7.01
C TYR A 338 10.52 11.06 -8.08
N THR A 339 10.05 12.12 -8.72
CA THR A 339 9.20 12.05 -9.92
C THR A 339 10.00 12.56 -11.10
N GLY A 340 10.36 11.66 -12.03
CA GLY A 340 11.10 12.03 -13.24
C GLY A 340 10.29 12.86 -14.23
N PRO A 341 10.74 12.99 -15.49
CA PRO A 341 10.10 13.83 -16.49
C PRO A 341 8.80 13.17 -17.00
N VAL A 342 7.76 13.16 -16.17
CA VAL A 342 6.48 12.52 -16.45
C VAL A 342 5.30 13.40 -16.07
N GLU A 343 4.16 13.16 -16.70
CA GLU A 343 2.92 13.85 -16.37
C GLU A 343 1.69 12.94 -16.55
N VAL A 344 0.62 13.28 -15.83
CA VAL A 344 -0.65 12.56 -15.93
C VAL A 344 -1.49 13.19 -17.03
N ARG A 345 -1.94 12.40 -18.01
CA ARG A 345 -2.82 12.83 -19.09
C ARG A 345 -4.09 11.98 -19.16
N LYS A 346 -5.14 12.51 -19.76
CA LYS A 346 -6.34 11.72 -20.10
C LYS A 346 -6.02 10.78 -21.26
N VAL A 347 -6.50 9.54 -21.16
CA VAL A 347 -6.33 8.50 -22.16
C VAL A 347 -7.71 7.99 -22.58
N LYS A 348 -8.00 8.08 -23.88
CA LYS A 348 -9.28 7.67 -24.43
C LYS A 348 -9.57 6.20 -24.08
N GLY A 349 -10.69 5.97 -23.38
CA GLY A 349 -11.13 4.63 -22.96
C GLY A 349 -10.36 4.01 -21.79
N LYS A 350 -9.37 4.69 -21.20
CA LYS A 350 -8.61 4.22 -20.02
C LYS A 350 -8.61 5.21 -18.84
N GLY A 351 -9.32 6.33 -18.95
CA GLY A 351 -9.33 7.36 -17.91
C GLY A 351 -8.07 8.22 -17.96
N ARG A 352 -7.13 8.01 -17.05
CA ARG A 352 -5.85 8.74 -16.98
C ARG A 352 -4.68 7.77 -17.15
N GLY A 353 -3.54 8.29 -17.60
CA GLY A 353 -2.31 7.54 -17.78
C GLY A 353 -1.09 8.43 -17.51
N LEU A 354 0.02 7.82 -17.16
CA LEU A 354 1.30 8.51 -16.98
C LEU A 354 2.07 8.53 -18.31
N PHE A 355 2.61 9.68 -18.70
CA PHE A 355 3.30 9.90 -19.97
C PHE A 355 4.70 10.45 -19.75
N ALA A 356 5.64 10.06 -20.59
CA ALA A 356 6.95 10.68 -20.65
C ALA A 356 6.87 12.09 -21.25
N THR A 357 7.52 13.05 -20.62
CA THR A 357 7.69 14.43 -21.13
C THR A 357 9.06 14.65 -21.78
N GLN A 358 9.99 13.70 -21.60
CA GLN A 358 11.30 13.67 -22.23
C GLN A 358 11.62 12.24 -22.67
N ALA A 359 12.53 12.11 -23.65
CA ALA A 359 13.00 10.79 -24.07
C ALA A 359 13.89 10.16 -22.98
N MET A 360 13.80 8.83 -22.82
CA MET A 360 14.57 8.06 -21.84
C MET A 360 15.15 6.81 -22.51
N LYS A 361 16.34 6.39 -22.06
CA LYS A 361 16.98 5.15 -22.47
C LYS A 361 16.62 4.01 -21.55
N ALA A 362 16.70 2.77 -22.06
CA ALA A 362 16.51 1.60 -21.20
C ALA A 362 17.48 1.63 -20.00
N GLY A 363 16.94 1.41 -18.79
CA GLY A 363 17.65 1.51 -17.52
C GLY A 363 17.52 2.84 -16.80
N ASP A 364 17.07 3.91 -17.47
CA ASP A 364 16.88 5.22 -16.86
C ASP A 364 15.83 5.17 -15.75
N LEU A 365 16.05 5.98 -14.70
CA LEU A 365 15.14 6.11 -13.58
C LEU A 365 13.93 6.97 -13.97
N VAL A 366 12.74 6.39 -13.90
CA VAL A 366 11.47 7.09 -14.17
C VAL A 366 10.87 7.62 -12.88
N LEU A 367 10.73 6.76 -11.87
CA LEU A 367 10.23 7.10 -10.53
C LEU A 367 11.07 6.37 -9.48
N CYS A 368 11.30 7.02 -8.34
CA CYS A 368 11.69 6.37 -7.09
C CYS A 368 10.73 6.88 -6.03
N GLU A 369 9.59 6.22 -5.86
CA GLU A 369 8.46 6.74 -5.11
C GLU A 369 8.37 6.09 -3.73
N LYS A 370 8.24 6.92 -2.69
CA LYS A 370 7.91 6.47 -1.34
C LYS A 370 6.43 6.12 -1.24
N ALA A 371 6.11 5.02 -0.57
CA ALA A 371 4.73 4.60 -0.36
C ALA A 371 3.91 5.70 0.33
N PHE A 372 2.71 5.96 -0.18
CA PHE A 372 1.71 6.74 0.53
C PHE A 372 1.25 6.00 1.79
N SER A 373 1.06 4.69 1.69
CA SER A 373 0.80 3.80 2.83
C SER A 373 1.35 2.43 2.53
N HIS A 374 1.88 1.74 3.54
CA HIS A 374 2.52 0.44 3.42
C HIS A 374 2.14 -0.42 4.62
N ALA A 375 1.60 -1.61 4.35
CA ALA A 375 1.31 -2.64 5.33
C ALA A 375 2.33 -3.76 5.17
N HIS A 376 3.16 -3.94 6.21
CA HIS A 376 4.19 -4.96 6.24
C HIS A 376 3.68 -6.23 6.91
N VAL A 377 3.89 -7.36 6.25
CA VAL A 377 3.70 -8.69 6.82
C VAL A 377 5.09 -9.31 7.01
N ASP A 378 5.41 -9.70 8.24
CA ASP A 378 6.71 -10.29 8.59
C ASP A 378 6.71 -11.79 8.28
N ASP A 379 7.41 -12.17 7.21
CA ASP A 379 7.52 -13.56 6.73
C ASP A 379 8.31 -14.46 7.71
N GLU A 380 9.10 -13.91 8.64
CA GLU A 380 9.96 -14.68 9.55
C GLU A 380 9.27 -15.07 10.88
N LYS A 381 8.12 -14.46 11.19
CA LYS A 381 7.38 -14.64 12.45
C LYS A 381 5.96 -15.18 12.24
N GLU A 382 5.82 -16.21 11.41
CA GLU A 382 4.54 -16.90 11.16
C GLU A 382 3.82 -17.40 12.45
N SER A 383 4.46 -17.43 13.61
CA SER A 383 3.89 -18.03 14.82
C SER A 383 2.90 -17.18 15.61
N ASN A 384 2.79 -15.86 15.41
CA ASN A 384 1.94 -15.00 16.29
C ASN A 384 1.13 -13.88 15.62
N ALA A 385 1.11 -13.76 14.29
CA ALA A 385 0.34 -12.70 13.63
C ALA A 385 -1.16 -13.06 13.57
N SER A 386 -2.02 -12.16 14.07
CA SER A 386 -3.47 -12.27 13.83
C SER A 386 -3.76 -11.91 12.37
N LEU A 387 -4.54 -12.75 11.69
CA LEU A 387 -4.84 -12.57 10.27
C LEU A 387 -6.21 -11.91 10.12
N THR A 388 -6.24 -10.69 9.61
CA THR A 388 -7.50 -10.01 9.29
C THR A 388 -8.02 -10.47 7.93
N LEU A 389 -9.27 -10.93 7.88
CA LEU A 389 -9.99 -11.26 6.66
C LEU A 389 -11.19 -10.31 6.52
N LEU A 390 -11.14 -9.43 5.52
CA LEU A 390 -12.25 -8.56 5.17
C LEU A 390 -12.98 -9.12 3.96
N MET A 391 -14.30 -9.26 4.04
CA MET A 391 -15.13 -9.60 2.89
C MET A 391 -16.08 -8.46 2.59
N ASN A 392 -15.94 -7.85 1.41
CA ASN A 392 -16.89 -6.88 0.90
C ASN A 392 -18.07 -7.59 0.26
N VAL A 393 -19.26 -7.41 0.85
CA VAL A 393 -20.45 -8.13 0.39
C VAL A 393 -21.03 -7.52 -0.89
N GLU A 394 -20.78 -6.23 -1.14
CA GLU A 394 -21.26 -5.52 -2.33
C GLU A 394 -20.42 -5.85 -3.57
N THR A 395 -19.09 -5.87 -3.45
CA THR A 395 -18.19 -6.20 -4.57
C THR A 395 -17.82 -7.68 -4.65
N GLU A 396 -18.22 -8.47 -3.66
CA GLU A 396 -17.86 -9.88 -3.51
C GLU A 396 -16.34 -10.14 -3.42
N LYS A 397 -15.57 -9.10 -3.06
CA LYS A 397 -14.11 -9.17 -2.93
C LYS A 397 -13.70 -9.48 -1.49
N GLY A 398 -12.70 -10.34 -1.34
CA GLY A 398 -12.05 -10.61 -0.06
C GLY A 398 -10.66 -9.97 -0.02
N PHE A 399 -10.30 -9.33 1.08
CA PHE A 399 -8.96 -8.85 1.39
C PHE A 399 -8.43 -9.61 2.61
N MET A 400 -7.15 -9.93 2.62
CA MET A 400 -6.55 -10.72 3.69
C MET A 400 -5.18 -10.16 4.08
N GLY A 401 -4.85 -10.23 5.36
CA GLY A 401 -3.56 -9.76 5.89
C GLY A 401 -3.33 -8.28 5.61
N GLY A 402 -2.15 -7.92 5.10
CA GLY A 402 -1.75 -6.53 4.91
C GLY A 402 -2.72 -5.67 4.08
N GLN A 403 -3.46 -6.26 3.13
CA GLN A 403 -4.46 -5.51 2.36
C GLN A 403 -5.64 -5.03 3.21
N ALA A 404 -6.03 -5.81 4.22
CA ALA A 404 -7.08 -5.41 5.16
C ALA A 404 -6.58 -4.28 6.06
N ASP A 405 -5.33 -4.34 6.50
CA ASP A 405 -4.72 -3.34 7.36
C ASP A 405 -4.53 -1.99 6.64
N LEU A 406 -4.28 -2.01 5.31
CA LEU A 406 -4.15 -0.79 4.51
C LEU A 406 -5.37 0.13 4.57
N ILE A 407 -6.60 -0.42 4.62
CA ILE A 407 -7.81 0.40 4.69
C ILE A 407 -7.80 1.25 5.96
N GLN A 408 -7.49 0.64 7.10
CA GLN A 408 -7.38 1.31 8.38
C GLN A 408 -6.24 2.32 8.38
N LEU A 409 -5.04 1.93 7.92
CA LEU A 409 -3.86 2.79 7.86
C LEU A 409 -4.11 4.04 7.00
N ILE A 410 -4.72 3.88 5.83
CA ILE A 410 -5.05 4.99 4.92
C ILE A 410 -6.13 5.87 5.54
N THR A 411 -7.23 5.28 6.03
CA THR A 411 -8.34 6.05 6.65
C THR A 411 -7.83 6.92 7.80
N GLN A 412 -7.00 6.35 8.67
CA GLN A 412 -6.38 7.08 9.78
C GLN A 412 -5.39 8.14 9.30
N LYS A 413 -4.57 7.84 8.29
CA LYS A 413 -3.61 8.80 7.73
C LYS A 413 -4.33 10.03 7.15
N LEU A 414 -5.40 9.81 6.39
CA LEU A 414 -6.24 10.86 5.81
C LEU A 414 -6.96 11.68 6.88
N TYR A 415 -7.50 11.02 7.91
CA TYR A 415 -8.20 11.70 9.00
C TYR A 415 -7.27 12.58 9.85
N LYS A 416 -6.05 12.10 10.11
CA LYS A 416 -5.05 12.85 10.90
C LYS A 416 -4.36 13.96 10.10
N ASN A 417 -4.27 13.80 8.79
CA ASN A 417 -3.53 14.70 7.89
C ASN A 417 -4.34 14.98 6.62
N PRO A 418 -5.42 15.78 6.70
CA PRO A 418 -6.26 16.09 5.55
C PRO A 418 -5.53 16.82 4.41
N SER A 419 -4.40 17.49 4.66
CA SER A 419 -3.67 18.24 3.62
C SER A 419 -3.11 17.35 2.51
N ILE A 420 -2.90 16.05 2.79
CA ILE A 420 -2.39 15.07 1.83
C ILE A 420 -3.49 14.22 1.18
N ALA A 421 -4.76 14.50 1.47
CA ALA A 421 -5.86 13.61 1.09
C ALA A 421 -6.12 13.57 -0.42
N SER A 422 -6.05 14.74 -1.08
CA SER A 422 -6.35 14.86 -2.52
C SER A 422 -5.51 13.93 -3.37
N GLY A 423 -4.22 13.80 -3.07
CA GLY A 423 -3.32 12.90 -3.81
C GLY A 423 -3.80 11.46 -3.83
N PHE A 424 -4.45 10.98 -2.76
CA PHE A 424 -5.02 9.64 -2.68
C PHE A 424 -6.45 9.57 -3.21
N THR A 425 -7.34 10.49 -2.81
CA THR A 425 -8.75 10.46 -3.23
C THR A 425 -8.93 10.71 -4.73
N ASP A 426 -7.94 11.37 -5.36
CA ASP A 426 -7.92 11.57 -6.81
C ASP A 426 -7.57 10.28 -7.57
N LEU A 427 -7.14 9.19 -6.94
CA LEU A 427 -6.81 7.94 -7.65
C LEU A 427 -8.06 7.25 -8.22
N TYR A 428 -7.87 6.25 -9.09
CA TYR A 428 -9.01 5.56 -9.72
C TYR A 428 -9.77 4.69 -8.70
N HIS A 429 -11.05 4.99 -8.47
CA HIS A 429 -11.90 4.28 -7.51
C HIS A 429 -13.13 3.62 -8.17
N GLY A 430 -13.08 3.42 -9.50
CA GLY A 430 -14.17 2.83 -10.26
C GLY A 430 -15.37 3.76 -10.36
N ALA A 431 -16.58 3.20 -10.27
CA ALA A 431 -17.84 3.94 -10.38
C ALA A 431 -18.37 4.49 -9.05
N TYR A 432 -17.68 4.22 -7.93
CA TYR A 432 -18.13 4.70 -6.62
C TYR A 432 -17.85 6.21 -6.51
N GLU A 433 -18.86 7.01 -6.20
CA GLU A 433 -18.70 8.44 -5.93
C GLU A 433 -18.74 8.68 -4.43
N GLY A 434 -17.66 9.23 -3.88
CA GLY A 434 -17.59 9.63 -2.47
C GLY A 434 -18.23 11.00 -2.23
N VAL A 435 -18.19 11.44 -0.98
CA VAL A 435 -18.64 12.80 -0.62
C VAL A 435 -17.64 13.86 -1.08
N ASN A 436 -18.14 15.02 -1.51
CA ASN A 436 -17.30 16.15 -1.96
C ASN A 436 -16.83 17.05 -0.80
N THR A 437 -17.29 16.79 0.43
CA THR A 437 -17.00 17.61 1.60
C THR A 437 -15.78 17.06 2.34
N ASN A 438 -14.71 17.84 2.44
CA ASN A 438 -13.47 17.43 3.10
C ASN A 438 -13.46 17.65 4.62
N SER A 439 -14.31 18.55 5.13
CA SER A 439 -14.42 18.82 6.56
C SER A 439 -15.78 19.38 6.95
N VAL A 440 -16.19 19.11 8.19
CA VAL A 440 -17.44 19.61 8.80
C VAL A 440 -17.11 20.04 10.23
N GLY A 441 -17.47 21.28 10.60
CA GLY A 441 -17.16 21.81 11.94
C GLY A 441 -15.66 21.83 12.26
N GLY A 442 -14.81 22.03 11.24
CA GLY A 442 -13.34 21.98 11.38
C GLY A 442 -12.74 20.58 11.53
N LYS A 443 -13.56 19.52 11.53
CA LYS A 443 -13.09 18.12 11.59
C LYS A 443 -13.04 17.50 10.19
N PRO A 444 -11.99 16.74 9.84
CA PRO A 444 -11.91 16.04 8.56
C PRO A 444 -13.04 15.04 8.36
N VAL A 445 -13.52 14.93 7.13
CA VAL A 445 -14.46 13.89 6.69
C VAL A 445 -13.70 12.92 5.80
N VAL A 446 -13.76 11.63 6.12
CA VAL A 446 -13.11 10.57 5.35
C VAL A 446 -14.12 9.48 5.03
N ASP A 447 -14.41 9.32 3.74
CA ASP A 447 -15.24 8.22 3.26
C ASP A 447 -14.40 6.93 3.20
N THR A 448 -14.60 6.08 4.22
CA THR A 448 -13.97 4.76 4.36
C THR A 448 -14.25 3.85 3.16
N PHE A 449 -15.42 3.94 2.52
CA PHE A 449 -15.75 3.12 1.36
C PHE A 449 -15.06 3.66 0.11
N LEU A 450 -14.92 4.98 -0.06
CA LEU A 450 -14.05 5.54 -1.09
C LEU A 450 -12.61 5.05 -0.92
N VAL A 451 -12.10 5.04 0.32
CA VAL A 451 -10.76 4.51 0.64
C VAL A 451 -10.62 3.05 0.23
N GLU A 452 -11.59 2.21 0.57
CA GLU A 452 -11.58 0.80 0.21
C GLU A 452 -11.62 0.60 -1.32
N ARG A 453 -12.49 1.32 -2.04
CA ARG A 453 -12.63 1.21 -3.51
C ARG A 453 -11.36 1.65 -4.21
N THR A 454 -10.77 2.76 -3.74
CA THR A 454 -9.50 3.28 -4.23
C THR A 454 -8.36 2.29 -3.97
N MET A 455 -8.23 1.79 -2.74
CA MET A 455 -7.20 0.82 -2.38
C MET A 455 -7.30 -0.44 -3.25
N ALA A 456 -8.51 -1.00 -3.40
CA ALA A 456 -8.74 -2.24 -4.13
C ALA A 456 -8.32 -2.19 -5.62
N LEU A 457 -8.26 -0.99 -6.21
CA LEU A 457 -7.91 -0.78 -7.62
C LEU A 457 -6.47 -0.29 -7.83
N ASN A 458 -5.79 0.15 -6.78
CA ASN A 458 -4.45 0.76 -6.87
C ASN A 458 -3.40 0.10 -5.97
N VAL A 459 -3.76 -0.95 -5.21
CA VAL A 459 -2.82 -1.65 -4.32
C VAL A 459 -1.78 -2.47 -5.08
N PHE A 460 -0.54 -2.37 -4.63
CA PHE A 460 0.58 -3.17 -5.13
C PHE A 460 1.03 -4.15 -4.05
N GLY A 461 1.13 -5.43 -4.39
CA GLY A 461 1.93 -6.38 -3.61
C GLY A 461 3.41 -6.08 -3.79
N CYS A 462 4.17 -6.07 -2.71
CA CYS A 462 5.58 -5.72 -2.71
C CYS A 462 6.42 -6.69 -1.85
N PRO A 463 7.53 -7.23 -2.38
CA PRO A 463 8.53 -7.89 -1.55
C PRO A 463 9.31 -6.83 -0.75
N ILE A 464 10.02 -7.25 0.31
CA ILE A 464 10.97 -6.37 1.02
C ILE A 464 12.03 -5.83 0.05
N THR A 465 12.51 -6.65 -0.88
CA THR A 465 13.45 -6.21 -1.91
C THR A 465 13.35 -7.08 -3.15
N SER A 466 13.31 -6.45 -4.33
CA SER A 466 13.37 -7.16 -5.61
C SER A 466 14.70 -7.88 -5.83
N LEU A 467 15.77 -7.49 -5.12
CA LEU A 467 17.05 -8.21 -5.14
C LEU A 467 16.90 -9.65 -4.63
N LYS A 468 16.10 -9.85 -3.57
CA LYS A 468 15.83 -11.20 -3.05
C LYS A 468 15.03 -11.99 -4.07
N SER A 469 13.94 -11.42 -4.58
CA SER A 469 13.11 -12.06 -5.61
C SER A 469 13.92 -12.46 -6.84
N HIS A 470 14.85 -11.61 -7.29
CA HIS A 470 15.76 -11.90 -8.40
C HIS A 470 16.68 -13.11 -8.12
N LYS A 471 17.21 -13.21 -6.89
CA LYS A 471 18.04 -14.35 -6.45
C LYS A 471 17.24 -15.64 -6.29
N ASP A 472 16.03 -15.55 -5.75
CA ASP A 472 15.14 -16.71 -5.55
C ASP A 472 14.74 -17.31 -6.91
N VAL A 473 14.36 -16.46 -7.87
CA VAL A 473 14.08 -16.86 -9.26
C VAL A 473 15.33 -17.47 -9.91
N SER A 474 16.50 -16.84 -9.75
CA SER A 474 17.77 -17.33 -10.31
C SER A 474 18.19 -18.71 -9.76
N SER A 475 17.83 -19.04 -8.52
CA SER A 475 18.19 -20.29 -7.86
C SER A 475 17.16 -21.43 -8.03
N ALA A 476 16.09 -21.20 -8.80
CA ALA A 476 14.98 -22.15 -8.97
C ALA A 476 14.38 -22.67 -7.65
N GLN A 477 14.51 -21.90 -6.56
CA GLN A 477 13.87 -22.22 -5.31
C GLN A 477 12.35 -22.13 -5.51
N ASP A 478 11.65 -23.18 -5.07
CA ASP A 478 10.19 -23.32 -5.21
C ASP A 478 9.50 -22.13 -4.51
N THR A 479 9.15 -21.11 -5.28
CA THR A 479 8.35 -19.98 -4.80
C THR A 479 6.92 -20.47 -4.63
N LYS A 480 6.67 -21.34 -3.64
CA LYS A 480 5.33 -21.48 -3.07
C LYS A 480 4.96 -20.08 -2.58
N GLY A 481 4.21 -19.34 -3.40
CA GLY A 481 3.96 -17.92 -3.20
C GLY A 481 3.54 -17.67 -1.76
N ASN A 482 4.30 -16.84 -1.04
CA ASN A 482 3.92 -16.43 0.31
C ASN A 482 2.49 -15.92 0.25
N LYS A 483 1.58 -16.58 0.96
CA LYS A 483 0.14 -16.40 0.77
C LYS A 483 -0.34 -15.01 1.22
N PHE A 484 0.49 -14.25 1.93
CA PHE A 484 0.15 -12.95 2.54
C PHE A 484 1.29 -11.94 2.33
N HIS A 485 1.38 -11.33 1.15
CA HIS A 485 2.44 -10.37 0.86
C HIS A 485 2.23 -9.02 1.57
N SER A 486 3.34 -8.37 1.94
CA SER A 486 3.35 -6.93 2.20
C SER A 486 2.77 -6.19 0.99
N CYS A 487 2.11 -5.06 1.24
CA CYS A 487 1.49 -4.28 0.17
C CYS A 487 1.44 -2.79 0.50
N GLY A 488 1.21 -1.97 -0.52
CA GLY A 488 1.11 -0.53 -0.35
C GLY A 488 0.46 0.19 -1.53
N ILE A 489 0.35 1.51 -1.38
CA ILE A 489 -0.14 2.43 -2.40
C ILE A 489 0.97 3.43 -2.73
N TRP A 490 1.22 3.64 -4.02
CA TRP A 490 2.16 4.62 -4.56
C TRP A 490 1.40 5.49 -5.55
N ILE A 491 1.27 6.79 -5.25
CA ILE A 491 0.32 7.68 -5.93
C ILE A 491 0.66 7.84 -7.41
N LYS A 492 1.90 8.22 -7.75
CA LYS A 492 2.32 8.44 -9.14
C LYS A 492 2.36 7.12 -9.92
N ALA A 493 2.88 6.05 -9.33
CA ALA A 493 2.89 4.73 -9.95
C ALA A 493 1.49 4.19 -10.26
N SER A 494 0.46 4.57 -9.49
CA SER A 494 -0.94 4.16 -9.72
C SER A 494 -1.54 4.72 -11.03
N TYR A 495 -0.91 5.75 -11.63
CA TYR A 495 -1.31 6.28 -12.94
C TYR A 495 -0.73 5.49 -14.13
N ILE A 496 0.14 4.52 -13.89
CA ILE A 496 0.71 3.71 -14.97
C ILE A 496 -0.30 2.65 -15.38
N ASN A 497 -0.70 2.67 -16.66
CA ASN A 497 -1.70 1.74 -17.18
C ASN A 497 -1.10 0.37 -17.51
N HIS A 498 -1.97 -0.62 -17.63
CA HIS A 498 -1.58 -1.97 -17.98
C HIS A 498 -1.16 -2.11 -19.45
N SER A 499 -0.05 -2.81 -19.68
CA SER A 499 0.21 -3.55 -20.91
C SER A 499 1.01 -4.80 -20.58
N CYS A 500 0.64 -5.97 -21.12
CA CYS A 500 1.43 -7.19 -20.95
C CYS A 500 2.87 -6.99 -21.46
N LEU A 501 3.04 -6.14 -22.48
CA LEU A 501 4.31 -5.80 -23.09
C LEU A 501 4.77 -4.39 -22.71
N GLY A 502 4.76 -4.09 -21.41
CA GLY A 502 5.16 -2.79 -20.85
C GLY A 502 6.50 -2.24 -21.37
N ASN A 503 6.64 -0.92 -21.26
CA ASN A 503 7.87 -0.17 -21.60
C ASN A 503 8.61 0.32 -20.34
N VAL A 504 8.02 0.16 -19.16
CA VAL A 504 8.68 0.35 -17.86
C VAL A 504 8.54 -0.90 -16.99
N ARG A 505 9.41 -1.06 -15.99
CA ARG A 505 9.36 -2.14 -15.01
C ARG A 505 9.44 -1.55 -13.60
N ARG A 506 8.67 -2.13 -12.68
CA ARG A 506 8.70 -1.78 -11.25
C ARG A 506 9.55 -2.78 -10.47
N SER A 507 10.21 -2.29 -9.44
CA SER A 507 10.92 -3.05 -8.42
C SER A 507 10.80 -2.35 -7.07
N PHE A 508 11.25 -3.00 -6.00
CA PHE A 508 11.04 -2.54 -4.62
C PHE A 508 12.31 -2.64 -3.78
N ILE A 509 12.50 -1.67 -2.89
CA ILE A 509 13.42 -1.73 -1.75
C ILE A 509 12.70 -1.10 -0.55
N GLY A 510 12.31 -1.91 0.43
CA GLY A 510 11.45 -1.49 1.53
C GLY A 510 10.11 -0.94 1.03
N ASP A 511 9.73 0.25 1.51
CA ASP A 511 8.55 1.00 1.06
C ASP A 511 8.82 1.94 -0.14
N MET A 512 9.96 1.82 -0.79
CA MET A 512 10.30 2.54 -2.02
C MET A 512 9.96 1.68 -3.25
N MET A 513 9.17 2.22 -4.18
CA MET A 513 8.95 1.64 -5.51
C MET A 513 9.85 2.34 -6.53
N ILE A 514 10.70 1.56 -7.17
CA ILE A 514 11.60 2.04 -8.22
C ILE A 514 11.01 1.63 -9.56
N ILE A 515 10.84 2.58 -10.47
CA ILE A 515 10.37 2.33 -11.83
C ILE A 515 11.45 2.77 -12.80
N ARG A 516 11.85 1.85 -13.68
CA ARG A 516 12.84 2.11 -14.73
C ARG A 516 12.30 1.86 -16.11
N ALA A 517 12.83 2.59 -17.08
CA ALA A 517 12.58 2.35 -18.48
C ALA A 517 13.09 0.94 -18.85
N ALA A 518 12.20 0.07 -19.31
CA ALA A 518 12.55 -1.28 -19.76
C ALA A 518 12.98 -1.30 -21.24
N LYS A 519 12.71 -0.20 -21.94
CA LYS A 519 13.03 0.04 -23.35
C LYS A 519 13.39 1.52 -23.51
N ASP A 520 13.92 1.89 -24.66
CA ASP A 520 13.98 3.29 -25.05
C ASP A 520 12.55 3.84 -25.19
N ILE A 521 12.31 5.01 -24.62
CA ILE A 521 11.01 5.68 -24.53
C ILE A 521 11.13 7.04 -25.20
N GLU A 522 10.25 7.31 -26.16
CA GLU A 522 10.15 8.62 -26.80
C GLU A 522 9.30 9.57 -25.97
N THR A 523 9.49 10.87 -26.18
CA THR A 523 8.63 11.90 -25.59
C THR A 523 7.16 11.68 -25.99
N LEU A 524 6.25 11.98 -25.07
CA LEU A 524 4.79 11.78 -25.20
C LEU A 524 4.35 10.31 -25.31
N THR A 525 5.22 9.35 -24.97
CA THR A 525 4.84 7.93 -24.89
C THR A 525 4.11 7.64 -23.57
N GLU A 526 3.00 6.91 -23.64
CA GLU A 526 2.32 6.38 -22.44
C GLU A 526 3.23 5.36 -21.75
N LEU A 527 3.46 5.53 -20.46
CA LEU A 527 4.20 4.58 -19.64
C LEU A 527 3.27 3.44 -19.22
N LEU A 528 3.74 2.22 -19.39
CA LEU A 528 2.95 1.00 -19.24
C LEU A 528 3.79 -0.10 -18.59
N PHE A 529 3.21 -0.83 -17.62
CA PHE A 529 3.76 -2.08 -17.11
C PHE A 529 2.69 -3.16 -16.97
N PRO A 530 3.07 -4.45 -16.89
CA PRO A 530 2.12 -5.51 -16.60
C PRO A 530 1.65 -5.43 -15.15
N TYR A 531 0.34 -5.30 -14.92
CA TYR A 531 -0.27 -5.46 -13.58
C TYR A 531 -0.01 -6.87 -13.03
N GLU A 532 -0.23 -7.87 -13.89
CA GLU A 532 0.16 -9.26 -13.71
C GLU A 532 1.17 -9.62 -14.81
N ALA A 533 2.30 -10.22 -14.45
CA ALA A 533 3.32 -10.63 -15.40
C ALA A 533 2.76 -11.68 -16.38
N PRO A 534 2.99 -11.56 -17.70
CA PRO A 534 2.51 -12.55 -18.66
C PRO A 534 3.32 -13.85 -18.52
N ASP A 535 2.62 -14.96 -18.29
CA ASP A 535 3.19 -16.32 -18.24
C ASP A 535 3.29 -16.98 -19.63
N GLY A 536 2.83 -16.28 -20.67
CA GLY A 536 2.79 -16.80 -22.04
C GLY A 536 1.72 -17.87 -22.26
N ILE A 537 0.86 -18.17 -21.27
CA ILE A 537 -0.17 -19.20 -21.39
C ILE A 537 -1.37 -18.63 -22.15
N TYR A 538 -1.73 -19.27 -23.25
CA TYR A 538 -2.85 -18.87 -24.12
C TYR A 538 -4.17 -19.39 -23.54
N ALA A 539 -4.57 -18.88 -22.37
CA ALA A 539 -5.83 -19.25 -21.75
C ALA A 539 -7.01 -18.49 -22.38
N ALA A 540 -8.13 -19.18 -22.64
CA ALA A 540 -9.33 -18.61 -23.27
C ALA A 540 -9.92 -17.39 -22.51
N LYS A 541 -9.65 -17.29 -21.20
CA LYS A 541 -10.12 -16.17 -20.35
C LYS A 541 -9.08 -15.07 -20.13
N SER A 542 -7.93 -15.09 -20.83
CA SER A 542 -6.85 -14.12 -20.60
C SER A 542 -7.29 -12.66 -20.81
N GLY A 543 -8.25 -12.40 -21.72
CA GLY A 543 -8.83 -11.07 -21.93
C GLY A 543 -9.80 -10.60 -20.83
N GLN A 544 -10.29 -11.52 -19.99
CA GLN A 544 -11.21 -11.23 -18.87
C GLN A 544 -10.45 -11.02 -17.54
N LYS A 545 -9.11 -11.12 -17.52
CA LYS A 545 -8.31 -10.97 -16.30
C LYS A 545 -8.42 -9.58 -15.65
N PHE A 546 -8.70 -8.54 -16.43
CA PHE A 546 -8.74 -7.14 -15.96
C PHE A 546 -10.15 -6.56 -15.83
N THR A 547 -11.19 -7.41 -15.83
CA THR A 547 -12.59 -6.99 -15.63
C THR A 547 -12.80 -6.22 -14.34
N ASN A 548 -12.02 -6.51 -13.29
CA ASN A 548 -12.03 -5.78 -12.02
C ASN A 548 -11.73 -4.28 -12.19
N TRP A 549 -10.96 -3.88 -13.21
CA TRP A 549 -10.66 -2.49 -13.54
C TRP A 549 -11.57 -1.93 -14.64
N GLY A 550 -12.45 -2.76 -15.22
CA GLY A 550 -13.41 -2.35 -16.25
C GLY A 550 -12.83 -2.24 -17.66
N PHE A 551 -11.69 -2.89 -17.98
CA PHE A 551 -11.11 -2.86 -19.32
C PHE A 551 -10.67 -4.24 -19.84
N VAL A 552 -10.50 -4.33 -21.16
CA VAL A 552 -9.90 -5.49 -21.86
C VAL A 552 -8.57 -5.04 -22.47
N CYS A 553 -7.49 -5.78 -22.21
CA CYS A 553 -6.17 -5.46 -22.75
C CYS A 553 -6.13 -5.70 -24.26
N THR A 554 -5.70 -4.70 -25.03
CA THR A 554 -5.59 -4.74 -26.49
C THR A 554 -4.15 -4.76 -26.99
N CYS A 555 -3.18 -5.06 -26.11
CA CYS A 555 -1.77 -5.11 -26.51
C CYS A 555 -1.52 -6.21 -27.56
N PRO A 556 -0.40 -6.15 -28.32
CA PRO A 556 -0.11 -7.13 -29.37
C PRO A 556 -0.16 -8.60 -28.90
N LEU A 557 0.28 -8.89 -27.67
CA LEU A 557 0.21 -10.24 -27.09
C LEU A 557 -1.22 -10.69 -26.84
N CYS A 558 -2.06 -9.86 -26.23
CA CYS A 558 -3.48 -10.20 -26.01
C CYS A 558 -4.25 -10.33 -27.32
N GLY A 559 -3.90 -9.54 -28.34
CA GLY A 559 -4.40 -9.71 -29.70
C GLY A 559 -4.07 -11.09 -30.25
N ASP A 560 -2.78 -11.48 -30.22
CA ASP A 560 -2.36 -12.81 -30.70
C ASP A 560 -3.02 -13.95 -29.93
N ILE A 561 -3.17 -13.84 -28.60
CA ILE A 561 -3.86 -14.83 -27.78
C ILE A 561 -5.31 -15.02 -28.22
N ARG A 562 -6.03 -13.93 -28.47
CA ARG A 562 -7.43 -13.97 -28.91
C ARG A 562 -7.57 -14.55 -30.31
N ASP A 563 -6.64 -14.21 -31.20
CA ASP A 563 -6.73 -14.55 -32.62
C ASP A 563 -6.18 -15.97 -32.90
N THR A 564 -5.50 -16.61 -31.93
CA THR A 564 -4.96 -17.98 -32.05
C THR A 564 -6.06 -19.04 -31.86
N PRO A 565 -6.28 -19.96 -32.83
CA PRO A 565 -7.27 -21.03 -32.70
C PRO A 565 -6.97 -22.00 -31.54
N SER A 566 -8.02 -22.54 -30.92
CA SER A 566 -7.90 -23.50 -29.80
C SER A 566 -7.07 -24.74 -30.16
N THR A 567 -7.15 -25.22 -31.40
CA THR A 567 -6.35 -26.34 -31.91
C THR A 567 -4.85 -26.05 -31.85
N VAL A 568 -4.44 -24.83 -32.21
CA VAL A 568 -3.04 -24.38 -32.13
C VAL A 568 -2.60 -24.23 -30.68
N VAL A 569 -3.48 -23.73 -29.80
CA VAL A 569 -3.20 -23.65 -28.35
C VAL A 569 -2.94 -25.05 -27.77
N THR A 570 -3.79 -26.04 -28.09
CA THR A 570 -3.59 -27.43 -27.67
C THR A 570 -2.28 -27.99 -28.22
N GLN A 571 -1.97 -27.74 -29.49
CA GLN A 571 -0.70 -28.15 -30.10
C GLN A 571 0.51 -27.58 -29.35
N ARG A 572 0.50 -26.27 -29.02
CA ARG A 572 1.55 -25.62 -28.22
C ARG A 572 1.71 -26.28 -26.85
N GLN A 573 0.60 -26.57 -26.16
CA GLN A 573 0.62 -27.25 -24.86
C GLN A 573 1.22 -28.65 -24.94
N THR A 574 0.88 -29.44 -25.97
CA THR A 574 1.46 -30.77 -26.19
C THR A 574 2.97 -30.70 -26.43
N LEU A 575 3.43 -29.78 -27.28
CA LEU A 575 4.85 -29.58 -27.55
C LEU A 575 5.62 -29.17 -26.29
N LEU A 576 5.06 -28.27 -25.48
CA LEU A 576 5.65 -27.87 -24.19
C LEU A 576 5.73 -29.02 -23.19
N GLN A 577 4.68 -29.85 -23.10
CA GLN A 577 4.72 -31.03 -22.24
C GLN A 577 5.82 -32.02 -22.67
N GLN A 578 6.03 -32.18 -23.98
CA GLN A 578 7.13 -33.01 -24.50
C GLN A 578 8.50 -32.41 -24.17
N LEU A 579 8.68 -31.09 -24.35
CA LEU A 579 9.91 -30.39 -23.95
C LEU A 579 10.18 -30.56 -22.44
N ASN A 580 9.19 -30.32 -21.59
CA ASN A 580 9.31 -30.47 -20.14
C ASN A 580 9.68 -31.89 -19.71
N ARG A 581 9.14 -32.92 -20.39
CA ARG A 581 9.53 -34.32 -20.15
C ARG A 581 10.99 -34.58 -20.52
N LEU A 582 11.47 -34.03 -21.64
CA LEU A 582 12.88 -34.16 -22.03
C LEU A 582 13.83 -33.48 -21.04
N CYS A 583 13.46 -32.30 -20.54
CA CYS A 583 14.25 -31.60 -19.51
C CYS A 583 14.36 -32.45 -18.24
N LYS A 584 13.24 -32.99 -17.74
CA LYS A 584 13.23 -33.84 -16.53
C LYS A 584 14.04 -35.13 -16.70
N ALA A 585 14.00 -35.74 -17.89
CA ALA A 585 14.81 -36.92 -18.21
C ALA A 585 16.31 -36.60 -18.27
N SER A 586 16.68 -35.36 -18.62
CA SER A 586 18.08 -34.92 -18.71
C SER A 586 18.69 -34.63 -17.33
N SER A 587 17.88 -34.18 -16.35
CA SER A 587 18.31 -33.96 -14.96
C SER A 587 18.63 -35.26 -14.19
N SER A 588 18.28 -36.42 -14.74
CA SER A 588 18.46 -37.74 -14.14
C SER A 588 19.60 -38.56 -14.79
N SER A 589 20.27 -38.03 -15.82
CA SER A 589 21.39 -38.69 -16.52
C SER A 589 22.54 -37.70 -16.76
N SER A 590 23.76 -38.06 -16.37
CA SER A 590 24.96 -37.21 -16.40
C SER A 590 25.54 -36.91 -17.80
N SER A 591 24.82 -37.22 -18.88
CA SER A 591 25.21 -36.82 -20.23
C SER A 591 24.00 -36.46 -21.08
N THR A 592 23.84 -35.18 -21.43
CA THR A 592 22.90 -34.78 -22.47
C THR A 592 23.50 -35.18 -23.82
N GLY A 593 23.16 -36.38 -24.29
CA GLY A 593 23.65 -36.89 -25.57
C GLY A 593 23.27 -35.99 -26.75
N ILE A 594 24.10 -35.99 -27.81
CA ILE A 594 23.90 -35.22 -29.05
C ILE A 594 22.49 -35.44 -29.65
N ASP A 595 21.94 -36.65 -29.53
CA ASP A 595 20.61 -37.00 -30.04
C ASP A 595 19.47 -36.30 -29.26
N MET A 596 19.61 -36.15 -27.94
CA MET A 596 18.65 -35.43 -27.10
C MET A 596 18.63 -33.94 -27.42
N THR A 597 19.80 -33.34 -27.68
CA THR A 597 19.90 -31.93 -28.10
C THR A 597 19.21 -31.72 -29.45
N LYS A 598 19.43 -32.62 -30.42
CA LYS A 598 18.72 -32.57 -31.72
C LYS A 598 17.21 -32.71 -31.57
N LYS A 599 16.74 -33.62 -30.69
CA LYS A 599 15.30 -33.78 -30.42
C LYS A 599 14.71 -32.53 -29.77
N PHE A 600 15.45 -31.91 -28.85
CA PHE A 600 15.06 -30.66 -28.20
C PHE A 600 14.94 -29.51 -29.21
N GLU A 601 15.94 -29.32 -30.07
CA GLU A 601 15.92 -28.34 -31.16
C GLU A 601 14.73 -28.54 -32.11
N ARG A 602 14.42 -29.80 -32.48
CA ARG A 602 13.26 -30.12 -33.33
C ARG A 602 11.94 -29.71 -32.69
N LEU A 603 11.76 -30.00 -31.40
CA LEU A 603 10.53 -29.61 -30.67
C LEU A 603 10.41 -28.10 -30.52
N MET A 604 11.51 -27.40 -30.22
CA MET A 604 11.51 -25.93 -30.19
C MET A 604 11.17 -25.34 -31.56
N LYS A 605 11.73 -25.90 -32.65
CA LYS A 605 11.41 -25.49 -34.01
C LYS A 605 9.92 -25.69 -34.32
N ALA A 606 9.38 -26.88 -34.02
CA ALA A 606 7.96 -27.17 -34.22
C ALA A 606 7.06 -26.23 -33.40
N LEU A 607 7.43 -25.92 -32.16
CA LEU A 607 6.70 -24.96 -31.32
C LEU A 607 6.78 -23.54 -31.91
N ASN A 608 7.94 -23.14 -32.42
CA ASN A 608 8.15 -21.85 -33.06
C ASN A 608 7.34 -21.68 -34.35
N GLU A 609 7.16 -22.75 -35.12
CA GLU A 609 6.34 -22.78 -36.34
C GLU A 609 4.83 -22.62 -36.06
N THR A 610 4.39 -22.80 -34.81
CA THR A 610 2.99 -22.52 -34.43
C THR A 610 2.67 -21.02 -34.30
N TYR A 611 3.67 -20.14 -34.36
CA TYR A 611 3.48 -18.69 -34.26
C TYR A 611 3.42 -18.06 -35.65
N THR A 612 2.35 -17.34 -35.94
CA THR A 612 2.14 -16.66 -37.22
C THR A 612 2.71 -15.25 -37.24
N ARG A 613 2.71 -14.56 -36.09
CA ARG A 613 3.23 -13.20 -35.97
C ARG A 613 4.75 -13.15 -35.76
N PRO A 614 5.43 -12.11 -36.24
CA PRO A 614 6.85 -11.89 -35.98
C PRO A 614 7.13 -11.69 -34.49
N ALA A 615 8.24 -12.23 -34.00
CA ALA A 615 8.61 -12.15 -32.58
C ALA A 615 8.94 -10.72 -32.12
N GLU A 616 9.33 -9.84 -33.06
CA GLU A 616 9.56 -8.41 -32.84
C GLU A 616 8.27 -7.64 -32.49
N GLN A 617 7.09 -8.20 -32.83
CA GLN A 617 5.78 -7.65 -32.50
C GLN A 617 5.14 -8.36 -31.32
N VAL A 618 5.25 -9.70 -31.28
CA VAL A 618 4.66 -10.56 -30.26
C VAL A 618 5.73 -11.51 -29.71
N PRO A 619 6.30 -11.19 -28.53
CA PRO A 619 7.30 -12.05 -27.90
C PRO A 619 6.80 -13.48 -27.69
N ARG A 620 7.66 -14.46 -27.96
CA ARG A 620 7.37 -15.89 -27.87
C ARG A 620 7.75 -16.42 -26.49
N LEU A 621 7.01 -16.00 -25.47
CA LEU A 621 7.31 -16.29 -24.06
C LEU A 621 7.46 -17.79 -23.77
N LEU A 622 6.67 -18.66 -24.41
CA LEU A 622 6.76 -20.12 -24.22
C LEU A 622 8.05 -20.76 -24.74
N LEU A 623 8.84 -20.04 -25.55
CA LEU A 623 10.10 -20.53 -26.12
C LEU A 623 11.34 -19.99 -25.41
N TRP A 624 11.19 -19.00 -24.54
CA TRP A 624 12.34 -18.32 -23.94
C TRP A 624 13.08 -19.25 -22.97
N ASP A 625 12.39 -19.88 -22.01
CA ASP A 625 12.99 -20.80 -21.03
C ASP A 625 13.70 -21.99 -21.70
N PRO A 626 13.08 -22.74 -22.64
CA PRO A 626 13.78 -23.79 -23.37
C PRO A 626 15.02 -23.30 -24.12
N GLN A 627 14.95 -22.11 -24.73
CA GLN A 627 16.06 -21.56 -25.48
C GLN A 627 17.23 -21.17 -24.57
N LEU A 628 16.98 -20.68 -23.34
CA LEU A 628 18.02 -20.42 -22.35
C LEU A 628 18.76 -21.70 -21.95
N LEU A 629 18.04 -22.80 -21.77
CA LEU A 629 18.67 -24.09 -21.48
C LEU A 629 19.63 -24.52 -22.60
N LEU A 630 19.25 -24.31 -23.87
CA LEU A 630 20.13 -24.62 -25.00
C LEU A 630 21.41 -23.77 -25.01
N ILE A 631 21.31 -22.49 -24.61
CA ILE A 631 22.49 -21.62 -24.45
C ILE A 631 23.43 -22.23 -23.41
N ARG A 632 22.91 -22.59 -22.22
CA ARG A 632 23.72 -23.22 -21.15
C ARG A 632 24.45 -24.47 -21.65
N ILE A 633 23.74 -25.37 -22.34
CA ILE A 633 24.34 -26.61 -22.91
C ILE A 633 25.47 -26.29 -23.90
N TYR A 634 25.26 -25.35 -24.84
CA TYR A 634 26.31 -25.01 -25.80
C TYR A 634 27.51 -24.33 -25.14
N MET A 635 27.28 -23.50 -24.13
CA MET A 635 28.35 -22.83 -23.40
C MET A 635 29.17 -23.83 -22.57
N GLU A 636 28.52 -24.78 -21.89
CA GLU A 636 29.17 -25.90 -21.18
C GLU A 636 30.00 -26.79 -22.11
N GLN A 637 29.55 -26.99 -23.35
CA GLN A 637 30.27 -27.75 -24.38
C GLN A 637 31.33 -26.91 -25.11
N HIS A 638 31.59 -25.67 -24.70
CA HIS A 638 32.49 -24.71 -25.39
C HIS A 638 32.16 -24.49 -26.88
N HIS A 639 30.91 -24.70 -27.29
CA HIS A 639 30.43 -24.43 -28.64
C HIS A 639 30.05 -22.94 -28.82
N LEU A 640 31.04 -22.05 -28.68
CA LEU A 640 30.83 -20.60 -28.54
C LEU A 640 30.03 -19.96 -29.68
N THR A 641 30.29 -20.32 -30.94
CA THR A 641 29.54 -19.77 -32.09
C THR A 641 28.06 -20.17 -32.03
N LYS A 642 27.76 -21.43 -31.70
CA LYS A 642 26.37 -21.89 -31.53
C LYS A 642 25.71 -21.25 -30.31
N GLY A 643 26.48 -21.01 -29.25
CA GLY A 643 26.06 -20.23 -28.09
C GLY A 643 25.61 -18.82 -28.48
N LEU A 644 26.45 -18.08 -29.22
CA LEU A 644 26.11 -16.75 -29.74
C LEU A 644 24.89 -16.77 -30.65
N GLU A 645 24.77 -17.75 -31.56
CA GLU A 645 23.57 -17.90 -32.39
C GLU A 645 22.30 -18.15 -31.56
N ALA A 646 22.40 -18.98 -30.51
CA ALA A 646 21.30 -19.27 -29.59
C ALA A 646 20.90 -18.04 -28.76
N ILE A 647 21.88 -17.23 -28.34
CA ILE A 647 21.65 -15.92 -27.70
C ILE A 647 20.93 -14.97 -28.68
N GLY A 648 21.33 -14.94 -29.95
CA GLY A 648 20.67 -14.10 -30.95
C GLY A 648 19.23 -14.55 -31.23
N LYS A 649 18.96 -15.85 -31.11
CA LYS A 649 17.60 -16.41 -31.19
C LYS A 649 16.77 -15.99 -29.97
N ILE A 650 17.25 -16.17 -28.75
CA ILE A 650 16.46 -15.84 -27.54
C ILE A 650 16.11 -14.35 -27.48
N LEU A 651 17.06 -13.47 -27.84
CA LEU A 651 16.82 -12.03 -27.88
C LEU A 651 15.73 -11.67 -28.91
N ARG A 652 15.78 -12.24 -30.12
CA ARG A 652 14.71 -12.06 -31.11
C ARG A 652 13.37 -12.63 -30.67
N LEU A 653 13.35 -13.78 -30.00
CA LEU A 653 12.13 -14.36 -29.43
C LEU A 653 11.47 -13.43 -28.41
N LEU A 654 12.26 -12.67 -27.66
CA LEU A 654 11.78 -11.64 -26.74
C LEU A 654 11.50 -10.29 -27.41
N GLY A 655 11.68 -10.19 -28.73
CA GLY A 655 11.39 -9.00 -29.53
C GLY A 655 12.50 -7.96 -29.58
N PHE A 656 13.73 -8.33 -29.22
CA PHE A 656 14.91 -7.49 -29.40
C PHE A 656 15.38 -7.47 -30.85
N THR A 657 15.98 -6.36 -31.26
CA THR A 657 16.77 -6.27 -32.49
C THR A 657 18.22 -6.03 -32.11
N VAL A 658 19.10 -6.96 -32.48
CA VAL A 658 20.53 -6.93 -32.12
C VAL A 658 21.42 -7.12 -33.34
N MET A 659 22.60 -6.51 -33.31
CA MET A 659 23.63 -6.58 -34.35
C MET A 659 24.98 -6.94 -33.73
N GLY A 660 25.89 -7.53 -34.49
CA GLY A 660 27.25 -7.85 -34.04
C GLY A 660 27.34 -8.98 -33.00
N LEU A 661 26.30 -9.83 -32.89
CA LEU A 661 26.30 -11.02 -32.04
C LEU A 661 26.91 -12.23 -32.76
N ASP A 662 28.14 -12.05 -33.18
CA ASP A 662 28.91 -12.99 -34.00
C ASP A 662 30.42 -12.71 -33.84
N ARG A 663 31.23 -13.40 -34.64
CA ARG A 663 32.70 -13.26 -34.63
C ARG A 663 33.22 -12.11 -35.48
N THR A 664 32.35 -11.32 -36.10
CA THR A 664 32.78 -10.22 -36.98
C THR A 664 33.34 -9.06 -36.17
N ALA A 665 34.03 -8.12 -36.84
CA ALA A 665 34.52 -6.90 -36.19
C ALA A 665 33.41 -5.89 -35.87
N ALA A 666 32.18 -6.08 -36.38
CA ALA A 666 31.07 -5.16 -36.13
C ALA A 666 30.68 -5.18 -34.65
N GLY A 667 30.56 -4.01 -34.01
CA GLY A 667 30.25 -3.89 -32.58
C GLY A 667 28.92 -4.56 -32.19
N PHE A 668 28.85 -5.09 -30.97
CA PHE A 668 27.62 -5.70 -30.44
C PHE A 668 26.64 -4.60 -30.01
N VAL A 669 25.49 -4.48 -30.68
CA VAL A 669 24.54 -3.38 -30.44
C VAL A 669 23.12 -3.91 -30.27
N VAL A 670 22.43 -3.48 -29.21
CA VAL A 670 20.98 -3.58 -29.06
C VAL A 670 20.34 -2.37 -29.75
N ALA A 671 19.85 -2.56 -30.97
CA ALA A 671 19.18 -1.51 -31.74
C ALA A 671 17.75 -1.26 -31.25
N LYS A 672 17.08 -2.29 -30.73
CA LYS A 672 15.74 -2.20 -30.14
C LYS A 672 15.63 -3.14 -28.95
N TRP A 673 15.17 -2.59 -27.83
CA TRP A 673 14.86 -3.36 -26.63
C TRP A 673 13.54 -4.13 -26.77
N GLY A 674 13.58 -5.41 -26.41
CA GLY A 674 12.41 -6.28 -26.37
C GLY A 674 11.75 -6.34 -24.99
N HIS A 675 11.06 -7.44 -24.71
CA HIS A 675 10.45 -7.71 -23.42
C HIS A 675 11.51 -8.19 -22.41
N VAL A 676 11.65 -7.47 -21.29
CA VAL A 676 12.62 -7.78 -20.24
C VAL A 676 12.02 -8.77 -19.24
N VAL A 677 12.66 -9.95 -19.11
CA VAL A 677 12.35 -11.01 -18.14
C VAL A 677 13.49 -11.15 -17.12
N ASP A 678 13.23 -11.74 -15.95
CA ASP A 678 14.18 -11.73 -14.81
C ASP A 678 15.56 -12.33 -15.13
N HIS A 679 15.59 -13.48 -15.80
CA HIS A 679 16.83 -14.17 -16.17
C HIS A 679 17.52 -13.61 -17.43
N LEU A 680 17.01 -12.54 -18.03
CA LEU A 680 17.63 -11.96 -19.22
C LEU A 680 19.06 -11.45 -18.95
N VAL A 681 19.39 -11.13 -17.69
CA VAL A 681 20.76 -10.80 -17.25
C VAL A 681 21.74 -11.92 -17.63
N GLU A 682 21.35 -13.18 -17.41
CA GLU A 682 22.17 -14.35 -17.68
C GLU A 682 22.50 -14.50 -19.18
N VAL A 683 21.54 -14.18 -20.06
CA VAL A 683 21.72 -14.23 -21.52
C VAL A 683 22.87 -13.33 -21.96
N PHE A 684 22.95 -12.11 -21.42
CA PHE A 684 24.02 -11.17 -21.72
C PHE A 684 25.34 -11.56 -21.06
N LEU A 685 25.32 -12.20 -19.88
CA LEU A 685 26.53 -12.75 -19.24
C LEU A 685 27.12 -13.92 -20.03
N HIS A 686 26.30 -14.80 -20.62
CA HIS A 686 26.77 -15.83 -21.56
C HIS A 686 27.40 -15.20 -22.81
N ALA A 687 26.82 -14.12 -23.33
CA ALA A 687 27.42 -13.37 -24.44
C ALA A 687 28.78 -12.77 -24.05
N ARG A 688 28.89 -12.16 -22.86
CA ARG A 688 30.15 -11.65 -22.30
C ARG A 688 31.23 -12.74 -22.28
N SER A 689 30.92 -13.88 -21.66
CA SER A 689 31.84 -15.01 -21.56
C SER A 689 32.26 -15.56 -22.93
N ALA A 690 31.31 -15.70 -23.87
CA ALA A 690 31.60 -16.15 -25.22
C ALA A 690 32.55 -15.19 -25.95
N PHE A 691 32.29 -13.88 -25.88
CA PHE A 691 33.15 -12.88 -26.51
C PHE A 691 34.54 -12.81 -25.88
N GLU A 692 34.64 -12.94 -24.56
CA GLU A 692 35.92 -12.99 -23.86
C GLU A 692 36.77 -14.20 -24.32
N GLN A 693 36.18 -15.39 -24.35
CA GLN A 693 36.85 -16.60 -24.84
C GLN A 693 37.22 -16.52 -26.34
N LEU A 694 36.51 -15.70 -27.11
CA LEU A 694 36.82 -15.41 -28.52
C LEU A 694 37.80 -14.24 -28.71
N ALA A 695 38.35 -13.67 -27.63
CA ALA A 695 39.23 -12.50 -27.63
C ALA A 695 38.59 -11.22 -28.24
N LEU A 696 37.27 -11.08 -28.13
CA LEU A 696 36.49 -9.92 -28.61
C LEU A 696 36.17 -8.97 -27.45
N GLY A 697 37.21 -8.35 -26.87
CA GLY A 697 37.13 -7.60 -25.62
C GLY A 697 36.14 -6.42 -25.60
N GLU A 698 35.98 -5.68 -26.70
CA GLU A 698 34.97 -4.61 -26.80
C GLU A 698 33.54 -5.14 -26.73
N LYS A 699 33.26 -6.23 -27.44
CA LYS A 699 31.94 -6.89 -27.41
C LYS A 699 31.66 -7.49 -26.04
N SER A 700 32.66 -8.06 -25.38
CA SER A 700 32.53 -8.56 -24.01
C SER A 700 32.12 -7.45 -23.04
N ARG A 701 32.85 -6.32 -23.05
CA ARG A 701 32.51 -5.13 -22.23
C ARG A 701 31.11 -4.60 -22.53
N GLN A 702 30.72 -4.55 -23.80
CA GLN A 702 29.40 -4.10 -24.22
C GLN A 702 28.28 -5.06 -23.76
N ALA A 703 28.52 -6.37 -23.81
CA ALA A 703 27.60 -7.36 -23.29
C ALA A 703 27.41 -7.24 -21.76
N GLU A 704 28.49 -6.97 -21.02
CA GLU A 704 28.39 -6.69 -19.58
C GLU A 704 27.56 -5.43 -19.30
N GLN A 705 27.75 -4.35 -20.06
CA GLN A 705 26.92 -3.14 -19.90
C GLN A 705 25.44 -3.41 -20.14
N TYR A 706 25.08 -4.26 -21.10
CA TYR A 706 23.70 -4.69 -21.31
C TYR A 706 23.20 -5.57 -20.16
N ALA A 707 24.03 -6.47 -19.63
CA ALA A 707 23.69 -7.26 -18.44
C ALA A 707 23.39 -6.36 -17.24
N ARG A 708 24.23 -5.36 -16.96
CA ARG A 708 24.02 -4.36 -15.90
C ARG A 708 22.76 -3.53 -16.13
N THR A 709 22.49 -3.13 -17.37
CA THR A 709 21.27 -2.39 -17.72
C THR A 709 20.02 -3.22 -17.44
N VAL A 710 19.99 -4.48 -17.87
CA VAL A 710 18.87 -5.39 -17.58
C VAL A 710 18.72 -5.63 -16.09
N TYR A 711 19.83 -5.87 -15.38
CA TYR A 711 19.83 -6.08 -13.94
C TYR A 711 19.22 -4.89 -13.20
N ARG A 712 19.65 -3.68 -13.58
CA ARG A 712 19.11 -2.43 -13.06
C ARG A 712 17.60 -2.31 -13.30
N VAL A 713 17.10 -2.71 -14.47
CA VAL A 713 15.65 -2.72 -14.78
C VAL A 713 14.87 -3.72 -13.92
N VAL A 714 15.42 -4.91 -13.64
CA VAL A 714 14.70 -5.97 -12.89
C VAL A 714 14.82 -5.84 -11.38
N VAL A 715 15.98 -5.39 -10.87
CA VAL A 715 16.26 -5.19 -9.44
C VAL A 715 15.92 -3.77 -8.98
N GLY A 716 16.04 -2.78 -9.86
CA GLY A 716 15.88 -1.34 -9.53
C GLY A 716 17.19 -0.61 -9.31
N GLU A 717 18.32 -1.33 -9.21
CA GLU A 717 19.66 -0.79 -8.99
C GLU A 717 20.70 -1.78 -9.54
N ASP A 718 21.93 -1.30 -9.75
CA ASP A 718 23.08 -2.08 -10.22
C ASP A 718 24.27 -2.08 -9.25
N VAL A 719 24.14 -1.46 -8.07
CA VAL A 719 25.19 -1.46 -7.04
C VAL A 719 25.42 -2.84 -6.41
N SER A 720 24.41 -3.72 -6.49
CA SER A 720 24.49 -5.11 -6.06
C SER A 720 24.84 -6.10 -7.18
N PHE A 721 25.11 -5.62 -8.40
CA PHE A 721 25.36 -6.47 -9.57
C PHE A 721 26.56 -7.40 -9.34
N ASP A 722 27.72 -6.85 -8.99
CA ASP A 722 28.97 -7.61 -8.83
C ASP A 722 28.91 -8.60 -7.66
N GLN A 723 28.10 -8.31 -6.63
CA GLN A 723 27.84 -9.26 -5.55
C GLN A 723 26.95 -10.42 -5.99
N THR A 724 26.02 -10.17 -6.91
CA THR A 724 25.07 -11.19 -7.40
C THR A 724 25.67 -12.03 -8.52
N TYR A 725 26.47 -11.41 -9.38
CA TYR A 725 27.18 -12.03 -10.50
C TYR A 725 28.67 -11.69 -10.40
N PRO A 726 29.42 -12.41 -9.55
CA PRO A 726 30.87 -12.21 -9.48
C PRO A 726 31.52 -12.53 -10.82
N SER A 727 32.50 -11.71 -11.21
CA SER A 727 33.16 -11.75 -12.53
C SER A 727 33.80 -13.08 -12.89
#